data_AF-A0A8T9S6K0-F1
#
_entry.id   AF-A0A8T9S6K0-F1
#
_cell.length_a   1.000
_cell.length_b   1.000
_cell.length_c   1.000
_cell.angle_alpha   90.00
_cell.angle_beta   90.00
_cell.angle_gamma   90.00
#
_symmetry.space_group_name_H-M   'P 1'
#
loop_
_entity.id
_entity.type
_entity.pdbx_description
1 polymer ?
#
loop_
_entity_poly.entity_id
_entity_poly.type
_entity_poly.pdbx_seq_one_letter_code
_entity_poly.pdbx_strand_id
1 'polypeptide(L)'
;MKLGLQLLVVALASLCLCYGAGSGLLRWLRPVAEEFFWNCFLRLLSGAVLLTASYAIWQTRGATTLLPVLLLVLGMLCALRAPGGTAPGPAFSTGRQLAWVLAMAGVVFAGQFLLVYEPGSPFLQTPFQDYVYYSRLTLPLNHLGIETNSLEMLYPQFQTAQPYHYFGIWLNALTVRLTGLLSVWVYFVSVATVMLTTCGVGFAAIYTHCGLRPGWAVVLGLATLTVTGTCWPYLLQYKVIADGSLVAHLPLVLHPKLGSIYLFEILAVLLLLRRRYRAAGLALAAVPLAFISTAPAIGIGVAALAAYLWAVRKASIVDALSMVAPTAGVGIYLGVFYLVSSSTVQLPGPGQKEALATIIPPIGEARLVFNIAVGALLIYGLYYFGYAVLVAGLGWRKVTRATLLADLPLIVWAAATVLGAAIMRAIGHHFLDAFQFFSNPILPLSAAVIAVGVGRGVQGSLVVRPLLALAGIAALALVNTRTDTTGNGRFSSQFLHQVGPVLQKLPNRGGYLLADADYENPYMLWADSYTAGTYVSNFKNDYLLLSLSALVPDSLATDSRFARAATEAAQAQRNTTIYHLAQLQHLAGHPIPATNLPIALVRRARLAFICTSRKAMLPASLRALVRASYHDALSGESLYVLKSSVFLGQESTIEKGE
;
A
#
# COMPACT_ATOMS: atom_id res chain seq x y z
N MET A 1 -18.22 9.92 -18.19
CA MET A 1 -17.57 9.31 -19.38
C MET A 1 -16.22 9.94 -19.74
N LYS A 2 -16.11 11.27 -19.92
CA LYS A 2 -14.83 11.95 -20.26
C LYS A 2 -13.68 11.63 -19.30
N LEU A 3 -13.90 11.76 -17.98
CA LEU A 3 -12.90 11.44 -16.96
C LEU A 3 -12.45 9.96 -17.02
N GLY A 4 -13.39 9.03 -17.19
CA GLY A 4 -13.07 7.61 -17.34
C GLY A 4 -12.16 7.32 -18.54
N LEU A 5 -12.43 7.94 -19.69
CA LEU A 5 -11.56 7.81 -20.87
C LEU A 5 -10.16 8.40 -20.61
N GLN A 6 -10.07 9.55 -19.94
CA GLN A 6 -8.77 10.14 -19.56
C GLN A 6 -7.98 9.19 -18.64
N LEU A 7 -8.62 8.63 -17.62
CA LEU A 7 -7.98 7.68 -16.69
C LEU A 7 -7.54 6.39 -17.39
N LEU A 8 -8.31 5.90 -18.36
CA LEU A 8 -7.94 4.74 -19.18
C LEU A 8 -6.70 5.05 -20.03
N VAL A 9 -6.70 6.19 -20.73
CA VAL A 9 -5.56 6.61 -21.56
C VAL A 9 -4.30 6.73 -20.70
N VAL A 10 -4.41 7.31 -19.51
CA VAL A 10 -3.29 7.40 -18.55
C VAL A 10 -2.79 6.01 -18.15
N ALA A 11 -3.67 5.08 -17.79
CA ALA A 11 -3.28 3.72 -17.42
C ALA A 11 -2.56 2.99 -18.57
N LEU A 12 -3.11 3.05 -19.78
CA LEU A 12 -2.54 2.40 -20.96
C LEU A 12 -1.20 3.04 -21.37
N ALA A 13 -1.10 4.37 -21.34
CA ALA A 13 0.14 5.08 -21.62
C ALA A 13 1.23 4.74 -20.60
N SER A 14 0.91 4.72 -19.30
CA SER A 14 1.85 4.32 -18.25
C SER A 14 2.33 2.88 -18.43
N LEU A 15 1.46 1.93 -18.79
CA LEU A 15 1.85 0.55 -19.11
C LEU A 15 2.76 0.47 -20.34
N CYS A 16 2.45 1.21 -21.41
CA CYS A 16 3.30 1.29 -22.60
C CYS A 16 4.68 1.86 -22.29
N LEU A 17 4.75 2.91 -21.46
CA LEU A 17 6.02 3.51 -21.01
C LEU A 17 6.83 2.54 -20.16
N CYS A 18 6.21 1.86 -19.19
CA CYS A 18 6.87 0.82 -18.40
C CYS A 18 7.39 -0.30 -19.31
N TYR A 19 6.54 -0.82 -20.20
CA TYR A 19 6.92 -1.88 -21.12
C TYR A 19 8.07 -1.47 -22.05
N GLY A 20 8.04 -0.24 -22.58
CA GLY A 20 9.07 0.32 -23.46
C GLY A 20 10.40 0.51 -22.74
N ALA A 21 10.38 1.16 -21.57
CA ALA A 21 11.57 1.40 -20.74
C ALA A 21 12.23 0.07 -20.32
N GLY A 22 11.43 -0.89 -19.83
CA GLY A 22 11.92 -2.21 -19.48
C GLY A 22 12.43 -3.00 -20.69
N SER A 23 11.79 -2.87 -21.86
CA SER A 23 12.29 -3.49 -23.10
C SER A 23 13.68 -2.94 -23.49
N GLY A 24 13.90 -1.63 -23.36
CA GLY A 24 15.21 -1.02 -23.55
C GLY A 24 16.25 -1.57 -22.58
N LEU A 25 15.89 -1.64 -21.29
CA LEU A 25 16.76 -2.16 -20.24
C LEU A 25 17.14 -3.64 -20.45
N LEU A 26 16.16 -4.51 -20.74
CA LEU A 26 16.43 -5.92 -21.00
C LEU A 26 17.21 -6.13 -22.30
N ARG A 27 17.02 -5.29 -23.33
CA ARG A 27 17.85 -5.35 -24.56
C ARG A 27 19.31 -5.05 -24.25
N TRP A 28 19.58 -4.08 -23.38
CA TRP A 28 20.94 -3.74 -22.96
C TRP A 28 21.56 -4.86 -22.11
N LEU A 29 20.82 -5.39 -21.14
CA LEU A 29 21.35 -6.40 -20.22
C LEU A 29 21.39 -7.82 -20.79
N ARG A 30 20.56 -8.14 -21.80
CA ARG A 30 20.44 -9.47 -22.43
C ARG A 30 20.24 -10.61 -21.42
N PRO A 31 19.21 -10.55 -20.56
CA PRO A 31 18.86 -11.70 -19.72
C PRO A 31 18.44 -12.89 -20.58
N VAL A 32 18.50 -14.10 -20.02
CA VAL A 32 18.02 -15.32 -20.66
C VAL A 32 16.55 -15.13 -21.04
N ALA A 33 16.25 -15.22 -22.34
CA ALA A 33 14.89 -15.16 -22.84
C ALA A 33 14.15 -16.46 -22.47
N GLU A 34 13.01 -16.35 -21.82
CA GLU A 34 12.19 -17.51 -21.47
C GLU A 34 10.78 -17.41 -22.09
N GLU A 35 9.74 -17.91 -21.42
CA GLU A 35 8.41 -17.93 -22.00
C GLU A 35 7.80 -16.53 -22.17
N PHE A 36 6.74 -16.49 -22.97
CA PHE A 36 6.07 -15.27 -23.41
C PHE A 36 5.70 -14.32 -22.26
N PHE A 37 4.98 -14.79 -21.23
CA PHE A 37 4.52 -13.93 -20.14
C PHE A 37 5.62 -13.59 -19.13
N TRP A 38 6.63 -14.45 -18.95
CA TRP A 38 7.83 -14.10 -18.17
C TRP A 38 8.52 -12.86 -18.73
N ASN A 39 8.75 -12.84 -20.04
CA ASN A 39 9.37 -11.68 -20.69
C ASN A 39 8.49 -10.43 -20.58
N CYS A 40 7.16 -10.56 -20.70
CA CYS A 40 6.24 -9.45 -20.50
C CYS A 40 6.30 -8.89 -19.08
N PHE A 41 6.26 -9.79 -18.08
CA PHE A 41 6.31 -9.46 -16.67
C PHE A 41 7.61 -8.74 -16.32
N LEU A 42 8.76 -9.28 -16.74
CA LEU A 42 10.07 -8.64 -16.52
C LEU A 42 10.15 -7.26 -17.19
N ARG A 43 9.63 -7.08 -18.41
CA ARG A 43 9.60 -5.75 -19.08
C ARG A 43 8.78 -4.75 -18.27
N LEU A 44 7.56 -5.13 -17.88
CA LEU A 44 6.69 -4.25 -17.11
C LEU A 44 7.29 -3.89 -15.74
N LEU A 45 7.74 -4.89 -14.98
CA LEU A 45 8.30 -4.69 -13.65
C LEU A 45 9.57 -3.85 -13.69
N SER A 46 10.53 -4.21 -14.55
CA SER A 46 11.80 -3.48 -14.63
C SER A 46 11.62 -2.05 -15.13
N GLY A 47 10.70 -1.82 -16.06
CA GLY A 47 10.36 -0.47 -16.52
C GLY A 47 9.62 0.35 -15.48
N ALA A 48 8.67 -0.24 -14.75
CA ALA A 48 8.00 0.42 -13.64
C ALA A 48 8.99 0.83 -12.54
N VAL A 49 9.92 -0.07 -12.19
CA VAL A 49 11.00 0.23 -11.23
C VAL A 49 11.91 1.32 -11.74
N LEU A 50 12.36 1.25 -13.00
CA LEU A 50 13.23 2.26 -13.59
C LEU A 50 12.58 3.64 -13.57
N LEU A 51 11.37 3.77 -14.12
CA LEU A 51 10.68 5.06 -14.20
C LEU A 51 10.38 5.64 -12.80
N THR A 52 9.86 4.81 -11.90
CA THR A 52 9.45 5.24 -10.55
C THR A 52 10.67 5.61 -9.70
N ALA A 53 11.70 4.76 -9.67
CA ALA A 53 12.90 5.02 -8.89
C ALA A 53 13.72 6.18 -9.46
N SER A 54 13.84 6.30 -10.79
CA SER A 54 14.51 7.46 -11.40
C SER A 54 13.79 8.77 -11.07
N TYR A 55 12.45 8.78 -11.07
CA TYR A 55 11.69 9.96 -10.67
C TYR A 55 11.88 10.30 -9.19
N ALA A 56 11.83 9.30 -8.32
CA ALA A 56 12.08 9.47 -6.89
C ALA A 56 13.49 10.01 -6.62
N ILE A 57 14.54 9.40 -7.20
CA ILE A 57 15.93 9.84 -7.07
C ILE A 57 16.09 11.29 -7.53
N TRP A 58 15.47 11.66 -8.65
CA TRP A 58 15.51 13.02 -9.15
C TRP A 58 14.85 14.02 -8.18
N GLN A 59 13.64 13.72 -7.70
CA GLN A 59 12.93 14.62 -6.79
C GLN A 59 13.58 14.74 -5.42
N THR A 60 14.05 13.63 -4.85
CA THR A 60 14.67 13.62 -3.52
C THR A 60 16.17 13.94 -3.53
N ARG A 61 16.74 14.22 -4.70
CA ARG A 61 18.20 14.38 -4.90
C ARG A 61 19.00 13.18 -4.36
N GLY A 62 18.43 11.98 -4.50
CA GLY A 62 19.03 10.72 -4.06
C GLY A 62 18.62 10.24 -2.66
N ALA A 63 17.94 11.06 -1.85
CA ALA A 63 17.44 10.67 -0.53
C ALA A 63 16.12 9.90 -0.63
N THR A 64 16.14 8.69 -1.20
CA THR A 64 14.94 7.86 -1.42
C THR A 64 15.18 6.39 -1.10
N THR A 65 14.20 5.76 -0.46
CA THR A 65 14.15 4.31 -0.22
C THR A 65 14.03 3.47 -1.49
N LEU A 66 13.72 4.07 -2.65
CA LEU A 66 13.64 3.37 -3.93
C LEU A 66 14.99 3.22 -4.64
N LEU A 67 16.04 3.93 -4.21
CA LEU A 67 17.37 3.79 -4.81
C LEU A 67 17.89 2.35 -4.72
N PRO A 68 17.87 1.67 -3.55
CA PRO A 68 18.31 0.28 -3.50
C PRO A 68 17.38 -0.67 -4.27
N VAL A 69 16.09 -0.36 -4.42
CA VAL A 69 15.17 -1.18 -5.25
C VAL A 69 15.67 -1.24 -6.70
N LEU A 70 16.07 -0.09 -7.27
CA LEU A 70 16.63 -0.03 -8.61
C LEU A 70 17.92 -0.87 -8.71
N LEU A 71 18.82 -0.75 -7.74
CA LEU A 71 20.08 -1.51 -7.71
C LEU A 71 19.83 -3.03 -7.58
N LEU A 72 18.88 -3.45 -6.75
CA LEU A 72 18.50 -4.85 -6.58
C LEU A 72 17.92 -5.44 -7.87
N VAL A 73 17.06 -4.70 -8.57
CA VAL A 73 16.50 -5.15 -9.86
C VAL A 73 17.59 -5.23 -10.93
N LEU A 74 18.50 -4.25 -11.01
CA LEU A 74 19.64 -4.31 -11.93
C LEU A 74 20.57 -5.49 -11.61
N GLY A 75 20.88 -5.71 -10.33
CA GLY A 75 21.67 -6.86 -9.87
C GLY A 75 21.00 -8.18 -10.22
N MET A 76 19.68 -8.27 -10.05
CA MET A 76 18.89 -9.45 -10.41
C MET A 76 18.93 -9.70 -11.91
N LEU A 77 18.72 -8.67 -12.74
CA LEU A 77 18.78 -8.80 -14.20
C LEU A 77 20.19 -9.19 -14.68
N CYS A 78 21.24 -8.69 -14.03
CA CYS A 78 22.61 -9.13 -14.25
C CYS A 78 22.81 -10.61 -13.89
N ALA A 79 22.22 -11.09 -12.79
CA ALA A 79 22.25 -12.50 -12.39
C ALA A 79 21.45 -13.41 -13.34
N LEU A 80 20.56 -12.85 -14.15
CA LEU A 80 19.80 -13.55 -15.20
C LEU A 80 20.47 -13.49 -16.58
N ARG A 81 21.65 -12.87 -16.72
CA ARG A 81 22.36 -12.79 -18.00
C ARG A 81 22.66 -14.17 -18.56
N ALA A 82 22.44 -14.30 -19.87
CA ALA A 82 22.79 -15.53 -20.56
C ALA A 82 24.34 -15.66 -20.65
N PRO A 83 24.90 -16.87 -20.52
CA PRO A 83 26.32 -17.09 -20.78
C PRO A 83 26.69 -16.58 -22.18
N GLY A 84 27.85 -15.92 -22.30
CA GLY A 84 28.34 -15.42 -23.59
C GLY A 84 28.33 -16.54 -24.64
N GLY A 85 27.77 -16.26 -25.81
CA GLY A 85 27.66 -17.22 -26.92
C GLY A 85 26.36 -18.03 -26.98
N THR A 86 25.45 -17.89 -26.01
CA THR A 86 24.09 -18.46 -26.16
C THR A 86 23.32 -17.70 -27.23
N ALA A 87 22.82 -18.44 -28.23
CA ALA A 87 21.99 -17.86 -29.28
C ALA A 87 20.77 -17.16 -28.65
N PRO A 88 20.38 -15.98 -29.15
CA PRO A 88 19.17 -15.31 -28.66
C PRO A 88 17.99 -16.27 -28.81
N GLY A 89 17.23 -16.45 -27.73
CA GLY A 89 16.00 -17.23 -27.77
C GLY A 89 15.04 -16.68 -28.84
N PRO A 90 14.03 -17.47 -29.25
CA PRO A 90 13.10 -17.06 -30.29
C PRO A 90 12.53 -15.67 -29.99
N ALA A 91 12.71 -14.75 -30.92
CA ALA A 91 12.21 -13.39 -30.79
C ALA A 91 10.68 -13.42 -30.85
N PHE A 92 10.03 -13.36 -29.70
CA PHE A 92 8.58 -13.15 -29.66
C PHE A 92 8.27 -11.77 -30.25
N SER A 93 7.23 -11.69 -31.08
CA SER A 93 6.78 -10.42 -31.62
C SER A 93 6.35 -9.50 -30.47
N THR A 94 7.11 -8.43 -30.23
CA THR A 94 6.84 -7.42 -29.19
C THR A 94 5.42 -6.87 -29.27
N GLY A 95 4.87 -6.70 -30.48
CA GLY A 95 3.49 -6.24 -30.69
C GLY A 95 2.44 -7.17 -30.10
N ARG A 96 2.56 -8.50 -30.29
CA ARG A 96 1.61 -9.48 -29.72
C ARG A 96 1.67 -9.52 -28.19
N GLN A 97 2.86 -9.38 -27.61
CA GLN A 97 3.05 -9.27 -26.17
C GLN A 97 2.33 -8.05 -25.60
N LEU A 98 2.56 -6.89 -26.21
CA LEU A 98 1.91 -5.66 -25.80
C LEU A 98 0.38 -5.75 -25.96
N ALA A 99 -0.13 -6.34 -27.04
CA ALA A 99 -1.57 -6.51 -27.23
C ALA A 99 -2.24 -7.31 -26.10
N TRP A 100 -1.62 -8.40 -25.63
CA TRP A 100 -2.14 -9.16 -24.48
C TRP A 100 -2.12 -8.33 -23.19
N VAL A 101 -1.04 -7.59 -22.95
CA VAL A 101 -0.93 -6.69 -21.78
C VAL A 101 -2.04 -5.64 -21.81
N LEU A 102 -2.27 -4.99 -22.96
CA LEU A 102 -3.30 -3.96 -23.10
C LEU A 102 -4.72 -4.54 -22.99
N ALA A 103 -4.95 -5.75 -23.49
CA ALA A 103 -6.23 -6.44 -23.31
C ALA A 103 -6.51 -6.76 -21.84
N MET A 104 -5.52 -7.28 -21.11
CA MET A 104 -5.63 -7.49 -19.66
C MET A 104 -5.85 -6.18 -18.92
N ALA A 105 -5.15 -5.12 -19.30
CA ALA A 105 -5.31 -3.79 -18.74
C ALA A 105 -6.73 -3.26 -18.93
N GLY A 106 -7.36 -3.49 -20.08
CA GLY A 106 -8.76 -3.12 -20.32
C GLY A 106 -9.73 -3.80 -19.35
N VAL A 107 -9.54 -5.10 -19.08
CA VAL A 107 -10.38 -5.86 -18.13
C VAL A 107 -10.15 -5.38 -16.69
N VAL A 108 -8.88 -5.22 -16.29
CA VAL A 108 -8.52 -4.72 -14.95
C VAL A 108 -9.04 -3.30 -14.74
N PHE A 109 -8.88 -2.42 -15.72
CA PHE A 109 -9.38 -1.05 -15.69
C PHE A 109 -10.90 -1.04 -15.55
N ALA A 110 -11.62 -1.84 -16.34
CA ALA A 110 -13.07 -1.91 -16.25
C ALA A 110 -13.52 -2.34 -14.85
N GLY A 111 -12.87 -3.37 -14.28
CA GLY A 111 -13.12 -3.79 -12.90
C GLY A 111 -12.87 -2.68 -11.88
N GLN A 112 -11.70 -2.03 -11.93
CA GLN A 112 -11.34 -0.92 -11.04
C GLN A 112 -12.28 0.26 -11.16
N PHE A 113 -12.57 0.69 -12.38
CA PHE A 113 -13.44 1.82 -12.66
C PHE A 113 -14.86 1.54 -12.16
N LEU A 114 -15.40 0.35 -12.39
CA LEU A 114 -16.75 -0.02 -11.92
C LEU A 114 -16.87 -0.09 -10.40
N LEU A 115 -15.78 -0.34 -9.67
CA LEU A 115 -15.80 -0.34 -8.20
C LEU A 115 -15.93 1.06 -7.60
N VAL A 116 -15.41 2.07 -8.29
CA VAL A 116 -15.47 3.48 -7.84
C VAL A 116 -16.50 4.31 -8.61
N TYR A 117 -17.11 3.74 -9.65
CA TYR A 117 -18.11 4.44 -10.45
C TYR A 117 -19.47 4.44 -9.75
N GLU A 118 -20.05 5.63 -9.59
CA GLU A 118 -21.42 5.78 -9.10
C GLU A 118 -22.34 6.19 -10.26
N PRO A 119 -23.31 5.34 -10.65
CA PRO A 119 -24.29 5.67 -11.68
C PRO A 119 -25.05 6.96 -11.33
N GLY A 120 -25.17 7.88 -12.29
CA GLY A 120 -25.83 9.17 -12.09
C GLY A 120 -24.99 10.24 -11.37
N SER A 121 -23.83 9.88 -10.81
CA SER A 121 -22.87 10.83 -10.27
C SER A 121 -21.81 11.20 -11.30
N PRO A 122 -21.43 12.48 -11.43
CA PRO A 122 -20.23 12.86 -12.18
C PRO A 122 -18.94 12.60 -11.40
N PHE A 123 -19.06 12.14 -10.14
CA PHE A 123 -17.94 11.89 -9.24
C PHE A 123 -17.70 10.39 -9.08
N LEU A 124 -16.47 10.03 -8.75
CA LEU A 124 -16.14 8.68 -8.35
C LEU A 124 -16.24 8.57 -6.82
N GLN A 125 -16.42 7.37 -6.32
CA GLN A 125 -16.45 7.06 -4.90
C GLN A 125 -15.03 6.80 -4.40
N THR A 126 -14.78 7.23 -3.17
CA THR A 126 -13.54 6.93 -2.43
C THR A 126 -13.87 5.88 -1.36
N PRO A 127 -13.75 4.58 -1.66
CA PRO A 127 -14.23 3.54 -0.75
C PRO A 127 -13.42 3.43 0.54
N PHE A 128 -12.16 3.87 0.54
CA PHE A 128 -11.28 3.77 1.71
C PHE A 128 -10.49 5.05 1.96
N GLN A 129 -10.43 5.42 3.24
CA GLN A 129 -9.78 6.64 3.71
C GLN A 129 -8.25 6.61 3.57
N ASP A 130 -7.62 5.47 3.84
CA ASP A 130 -6.19 5.23 3.62
C ASP A 130 -5.72 5.65 2.23
N TYR A 131 -6.51 5.37 1.19
CA TYR A 131 -6.13 5.68 -0.18
C TYR A 131 -6.28 7.15 -0.51
N VAL A 132 -7.26 7.82 0.08
CA VAL A 132 -7.31 9.29 0.02
C VAL A 132 -6.05 9.86 0.63
N TYR A 133 -5.65 9.37 1.80
CA TYR A 133 -4.39 9.75 2.44
C TYR A 133 -3.16 9.48 1.56
N TYR A 134 -2.98 8.27 1.01
CA TYR A 134 -1.84 7.95 0.14
C TYR A 134 -1.83 8.79 -1.15
N SER A 135 -3.00 9.10 -1.70
CA SER A 135 -3.10 9.97 -2.86
C SER A 135 -2.71 11.42 -2.54
N ARG A 136 -2.89 11.88 -1.29
CA ARG A 136 -2.47 13.21 -0.85
C ARG A 136 -0.97 13.29 -0.59
N LEU A 137 -0.30 12.16 -0.29
CA LEU A 137 1.16 12.11 -0.18
C LEU A 137 1.88 12.49 -1.48
N THR A 138 1.18 12.56 -2.62
CA THR A 138 1.78 13.14 -3.84
C THR A 138 2.19 14.60 -3.67
N LEU A 139 1.54 15.36 -2.79
CA LEU A 139 1.85 16.76 -2.51
C LEU A 139 3.28 16.92 -1.94
N PRO A 140 3.62 16.37 -0.76
CA PRO A 140 4.98 16.49 -0.25
C PRO A 140 6.02 15.85 -1.18
N LEU A 141 5.71 14.75 -1.88
CA LEU A 141 6.64 14.13 -2.83
C LEU A 141 6.95 15.03 -4.04
N ASN A 142 5.93 15.65 -4.65
CA ASN A 142 6.12 16.48 -5.84
C ASN A 142 6.64 17.89 -5.54
N HIS A 143 6.38 18.43 -4.35
CA HIS A 143 6.74 19.80 -3.99
C HIS A 143 7.97 19.90 -3.09
N LEU A 144 8.17 18.95 -2.19
CA LEU A 144 9.30 18.96 -1.24
C LEU A 144 10.36 17.90 -1.59
N GLY A 145 10.01 16.85 -2.32
CA GLY A 145 10.92 15.74 -2.58
C GLY A 145 11.25 14.95 -1.31
N ILE A 146 10.31 14.86 -0.37
CA ILE A 146 10.50 14.17 0.92
C ILE A 146 9.58 12.96 1.01
N GLU A 147 10.17 11.79 1.25
CA GLU A 147 9.46 10.55 1.55
C GLU A 147 8.94 10.55 2.99
N THR A 148 7.81 11.21 3.24
CA THR A 148 7.20 11.33 4.57
C THR A 148 5.83 10.66 4.66
N ASN A 149 5.41 10.31 5.88
CA ASN A 149 4.05 9.91 6.25
C ASN A 149 3.27 11.06 6.90
N SER A 150 3.70 12.32 6.70
CA SER A 150 2.97 13.50 7.13
C SER A 150 2.57 14.39 5.97
N LEU A 151 1.42 15.06 6.09
CA LEU A 151 0.93 16.08 5.14
C LEU A 151 1.13 17.51 5.68
N GLU A 152 1.94 17.68 6.73
CA GLU A 152 2.28 18.97 7.34
C GLU A 152 3.05 19.88 6.37
N MET A 153 2.39 20.84 5.73
CA MET A 153 3.04 21.79 4.81
C MET A 153 3.25 23.19 5.41
N LEU A 154 2.69 23.47 6.59
CA LEU A 154 2.81 24.78 7.24
C LEU A 154 4.13 24.90 8.01
N TYR A 155 4.59 23.81 8.59
CA TYR A 155 5.84 23.72 9.33
C TYR A 155 6.74 22.58 8.81
N PRO A 156 7.26 22.70 7.57
CA PRO A 156 8.00 21.62 6.91
C PRO A 156 9.26 21.16 7.67
N GLN A 157 9.80 22.00 8.56
CA GLN A 157 10.96 21.63 9.40
C GLN A 157 10.70 20.48 10.38
N PHE A 158 9.42 20.18 10.69
CA PHE A 158 9.04 19.02 11.51
C PHE A 158 8.82 17.75 10.69
N GLN A 159 8.82 17.84 9.34
CA GLN A 159 8.75 16.64 8.52
C GLN A 159 10.03 15.81 8.65
N THR A 160 9.86 14.50 8.62
CA THR A 160 10.96 13.53 8.57
C THR A 160 10.75 12.60 7.39
N ALA A 161 11.84 12.17 6.77
CA ALA A 161 11.75 11.09 5.82
C ALA A 161 11.61 9.77 6.58
N GLN A 162 10.58 8.99 6.25
CA GLN A 162 10.25 7.73 6.92
C GLN A 162 9.91 6.69 5.87
N PRO A 163 10.63 5.55 5.80
CA PRO A 163 10.27 4.42 4.96
C PRO A 163 8.81 4.00 5.15
N TYR A 164 8.11 3.84 4.03
CA TYR A 164 6.72 3.45 4.00
C TYR A 164 6.48 2.51 2.81
N HIS A 165 5.43 2.69 2.01
CA HIS A 165 5.20 1.92 0.79
C HIS A 165 5.22 2.80 -0.48
N TYR A 166 6.32 3.54 -0.65
CA TYR A 166 6.41 4.60 -1.65
C TYR A 166 6.40 4.16 -3.10
N PHE A 167 6.58 2.88 -3.43
CA PHE A 167 6.61 2.46 -4.84
C PHE A 167 5.35 2.87 -5.61
N GLY A 168 4.16 2.54 -5.09
CA GLY A 168 2.90 2.94 -5.72
C GLY A 168 2.63 4.45 -5.60
N ILE A 169 3.08 5.07 -4.51
CA ILE A 169 2.85 6.51 -4.24
C ILE A 169 3.71 7.38 -5.18
N TRP A 170 4.98 7.01 -5.43
CA TRP A 170 5.83 7.68 -6.41
C TRP A 170 5.34 7.49 -7.84
N LEU A 171 4.84 6.30 -8.18
CA LEU A 171 4.23 6.06 -9.49
C LEU A 171 3.00 6.96 -9.68
N ASN A 172 2.21 7.17 -8.63
CA ASN A 172 1.12 8.13 -8.64
C ASN A 172 1.62 9.58 -8.75
N ALA A 173 2.61 9.97 -7.95
CA ALA A 173 3.19 11.31 -7.96
C ALA A 173 3.72 11.69 -9.36
N LEU A 174 4.45 10.78 -10.01
CA LEU A 174 4.91 10.90 -11.39
C LEU A 174 3.74 11.07 -12.36
N THR A 175 2.73 10.20 -12.27
CA THR A 175 1.59 10.22 -13.20
C THR A 175 0.75 11.50 -13.03
N VAL A 176 0.54 11.95 -11.80
CA VAL A 176 -0.14 13.21 -11.47
C VAL A 176 0.67 14.39 -12.01
N ARG A 177 1.99 14.39 -11.83
CA ARG A 177 2.87 15.44 -12.35
C ARG A 177 2.78 15.57 -13.88
N LEU A 178 2.70 14.44 -14.59
CA LEU A 178 2.64 14.42 -16.06
C LEU A 178 1.26 14.81 -16.60
N THR A 179 0.18 14.53 -15.88
CA THR A 179 -1.19 14.62 -16.41
C THR A 179 -2.01 15.76 -15.81
N GLY A 180 -1.65 16.24 -14.62
CA GLY A 180 -2.42 17.22 -13.85
C GLY A 180 -3.77 16.70 -13.34
N LEU A 181 -4.11 15.43 -13.57
CA LEU A 181 -5.35 14.81 -13.10
C LEU A 181 -5.35 14.65 -11.57
N LEU A 182 -6.53 14.54 -11.00
CA LEU A 182 -6.71 14.40 -9.56
C LEU A 182 -6.02 13.14 -9.02
N SER A 183 -5.16 13.31 -8.01
CA SER A 183 -4.26 12.27 -7.51
C SER A 183 -5.00 11.08 -6.95
N VAL A 184 -6.18 11.29 -6.35
CA VAL A 184 -7.04 10.21 -5.86
C VAL A 184 -7.51 9.32 -7.02
N TRP A 185 -7.98 9.90 -8.13
CA TRP A 185 -8.45 9.13 -9.29
C TRP A 185 -7.34 8.45 -10.05
N VAL A 186 -6.20 9.13 -10.19
CA VAL A 186 -5.01 8.53 -10.79
C VAL A 186 -4.53 7.34 -9.96
N TYR A 187 -4.50 7.47 -8.62
CA TYR A 187 -4.08 6.38 -7.73
C TYR A 187 -5.02 5.17 -7.82
N PHE A 188 -6.31 5.40 -7.60
CA PHE A 188 -7.33 4.35 -7.51
C PHE A 188 -7.59 3.64 -8.83
N VAL A 189 -7.60 4.37 -9.94
CA VAL A 189 -8.00 3.80 -11.23
C VAL A 189 -6.77 3.49 -12.05
N SER A 190 -5.94 4.50 -12.36
CA SER A 190 -4.86 4.34 -13.33
C SER A 190 -3.66 3.57 -12.77
N VAL A 191 -3.12 3.97 -11.61
CA VAL A 191 -1.95 3.34 -10.98
C VAL A 191 -2.30 1.93 -10.50
N ALA A 192 -3.46 1.75 -9.85
CA ALA A 192 -3.96 0.42 -9.51
C ALA A 192 -4.04 -0.48 -10.75
N THR A 193 -4.57 0.01 -11.88
CA THR A 193 -4.62 -0.76 -13.13
C THR A 193 -3.23 -1.18 -13.60
N VAL A 194 -2.24 -0.28 -13.58
CA VAL A 194 -0.85 -0.58 -13.97
C VAL A 194 -0.28 -1.71 -13.10
N MET A 195 -0.42 -1.59 -11.77
CA MET A 195 0.12 -2.56 -10.82
C MET A 195 -0.58 -3.92 -10.92
N LEU A 196 -1.92 -3.93 -10.97
CA LEU A 196 -2.73 -5.15 -11.06
C LEU A 196 -2.55 -5.87 -12.38
N THR A 197 -2.46 -5.14 -13.49
CA THR A 197 -2.15 -5.75 -14.80
C THR A 197 -0.79 -6.42 -14.76
N THR A 198 0.21 -5.75 -14.17
CA THR A 198 1.55 -6.32 -14.04
C THR A 198 1.55 -7.58 -13.16
N CYS A 199 0.80 -7.57 -12.03
CA CYS A 199 0.60 -8.77 -11.20
C CYS A 199 -0.11 -9.89 -11.98
N GLY A 200 -1.16 -9.58 -12.73
CA GLY A 200 -1.91 -10.53 -13.56
C GLY A 200 -1.04 -11.18 -14.64
N VAL A 201 -0.16 -10.40 -15.28
CA VAL A 201 0.84 -10.91 -16.23
C VAL A 201 1.85 -11.82 -15.51
N GLY A 202 2.23 -11.48 -14.28
CA GLY A 202 3.08 -12.33 -13.44
C GLY A 202 2.43 -13.67 -13.07
N PHE A 203 1.13 -13.67 -12.70
CA PHE A 203 0.38 -14.90 -12.48
C PHE A 203 0.21 -15.71 -13.77
N ALA A 204 -0.05 -15.06 -14.90
CA ALA A 204 -0.06 -15.73 -16.20
C ALA A 204 1.30 -16.39 -16.51
N ALA A 205 2.42 -15.76 -16.14
CA ALA A 205 3.75 -16.36 -16.24
C ALA A 205 3.89 -17.62 -15.38
N ILE A 206 3.36 -17.64 -14.15
CA ILE A 206 3.34 -18.84 -13.29
C ILE A 206 2.57 -19.97 -13.98
N TYR A 207 1.37 -19.68 -14.48
CA TYR A 207 0.56 -20.69 -15.17
C TYR A 207 1.21 -21.20 -16.45
N THR A 208 1.85 -20.34 -17.25
CA THR A 208 2.58 -20.81 -18.44
C THR A 208 3.84 -21.60 -18.10
N HIS A 209 4.52 -21.26 -16.99
CA HIS A 209 5.63 -22.07 -16.48
C HIS A 209 5.16 -23.49 -16.10
N CYS A 210 3.93 -23.63 -15.60
CA CYS A 210 3.29 -24.93 -15.38
C CYS A 210 2.77 -25.61 -16.67
N GLY A 211 3.04 -25.06 -17.85
CA GLY A 211 2.67 -25.64 -19.14
C GLY A 211 1.24 -25.34 -19.61
N LEU A 212 0.58 -24.33 -19.04
CA LEU A 212 -0.77 -23.94 -19.44
C LEU A 212 -0.75 -23.13 -20.76
N ARG A 213 -1.79 -23.27 -21.58
CA ARG A 213 -1.94 -22.49 -22.81
C ARG A 213 -2.13 -20.99 -22.50
N PRO A 214 -1.64 -20.07 -23.35
CA PRO A 214 -1.67 -18.64 -23.06
C PRO A 214 -3.04 -18.06 -22.70
N GLY A 215 -4.10 -18.45 -23.40
CA GLY A 215 -5.46 -17.95 -23.13
C GLY A 215 -5.94 -18.32 -21.72
N TRP A 216 -5.77 -19.59 -21.32
CA TRP A 216 -6.10 -20.04 -19.96
C TRP A 216 -5.20 -19.42 -18.90
N ALA A 217 -3.92 -19.20 -19.20
CA ALA A 217 -3.01 -18.53 -18.29
C ALA A 217 -3.43 -17.07 -18.00
N VAL A 218 -3.94 -16.35 -19.01
CA VAL A 218 -4.51 -15.01 -18.83
C VAL A 218 -5.78 -15.05 -17.98
N VAL A 219 -6.72 -15.93 -18.31
CA VAL A 219 -7.99 -16.05 -17.57
C VAL A 219 -7.75 -16.40 -16.11
N LEU A 220 -6.93 -17.43 -15.85
CA LEU A 220 -6.58 -17.81 -14.48
C LEU A 220 -5.74 -16.74 -13.81
N GLY A 221 -4.81 -16.09 -14.51
CA GLY A 221 -3.99 -15.01 -13.95
C GLY A 221 -4.83 -13.81 -13.48
N LEU A 222 -5.88 -13.45 -14.22
CA LEU A 222 -6.85 -12.43 -13.80
C LEU A 222 -7.70 -12.93 -12.62
N ALA A 223 -8.15 -14.19 -12.64
CA ALA A 223 -8.88 -14.77 -11.53
C ALA A 223 -8.03 -14.84 -10.25
N THR A 224 -6.72 -15.07 -10.34
CA THR A 224 -5.82 -15.08 -9.17
C THR A 224 -5.74 -13.72 -8.48
N LEU A 225 -6.03 -12.61 -9.16
CA LEU A 225 -6.09 -11.29 -8.52
C LEU A 225 -7.20 -11.19 -7.46
N THR A 226 -8.17 -12.11 -7.48
CA THR A 226 -9.25 -12.21 -6.47
C THR A 226 -8.92 -13.19 -5.35
N VAL A 227 -7.77 -13.87 -5.38
CA VAL A 227 -7.38 -14.86 -4.37
C VAL A 227 -6.94 -14.15 -3.10
N THR A 228 -7.72 -14.34 -2.04
CA THR A 228 -7.46 -13.90 -0.66
C THR A 228 -7.88 -15.01 0.30
N GLY A 229 -7.97 -14.74 1.62
CA GLY A 229 -8.70 -15.63 2.51
C GLY A 229 -10.17 -15.82 2.10
N THR A 230 -10.78 -16.96 2.45
CA THR A 230 -12.22 -17.21 2.27
C THR A 230 -12.94 -17.00 3.58
N CYS A 231 -13.78 -15.97 3.67
CA CYS A 231 -14.57 -15.68 4.86
C CYS A 231 -15.73 -16.68 4.97
N TRP A 232 -15.73 -17.51 6.01
CA TRP A 232 -16.79 -18.49 6.26
C TRP A 232 -17.87 -17.86 7.14
N PRO A 233 -19.05 -17.46 6.61
CA PRO A 233 -19.99 -16.64 7.38
C PRO A 233 -20.49 -17.31 8.67
N TYR A 234 -20.66 -18.64 8.65
CA TYR A 234 -21.06 -19.43 9.81
C TYR A 234 -20.01 -19.47 10.93
N LEU A 235 -18.77 -19.05 10.66
CA LEU A 235 -17.70 -18.94 11.65
C LEU A 235 -17.50 -17.51 12.18
N LEU A 236 -18.15 -16.50 11.58
CA LEU A 236 -18.02 -15.10 12.02
C LEU A 236 -18.63 -14.84 13.40
N GLN A 237 -19.44 -15.76 13.94
CA GLN A 237 -19.91 -15.69 15.32
C GLN A 237 -18.77 -15.80 16.36
N TYR A 238 -17.61 -16.36 15.96
CA TYR A 238 -16.45 -16.46 16.83
C TYR A 238 -15.58 -15.21 16.67
N LYS A 239 -15.43 -14.42 17.73
CA LYS A 239 -14.68 -13.15 17.73
C LYS A 239 -13.28 -13.27 17.12
N VAL A 240 -12.55 -14.32 17.45
CA VAL A 240 -11.20 -14.59 16.91
C VAL A 240 -11.18 -14.68 15.38
N ILE A 241 -12.25 -15.23 14.80
CA ILE A 241 -12.42 -15.35 13.34
C ILE A 241 -12.90 -14.02 12.77
N ALA A 242 -13.92 -13.40 13.37
CA ALA A 242 -14.43 -12.08 12.96
C ALA A 242 -13.31 -11.02 12.88
N ASP A 243 -12.46 -10.94 13.91
CA ASP A 243 -11.33 -9.99 13.96
C ASP A 243 -10.26 -10.31 12.89
N GLY A 244 -10.16 -11.57 12.46
CA GLY A 244 -9.28 -12.02 11.38
C GLY A 244 -9.84 -11.84 9.97
N SER A 245 -11.13 -11.52 9.82
CA SER A 245 -11.84 -11.49 8.54
C SER A 245 -11.27 -10.48 7.55
N LEU A 246 -10.50 -9.51 8.03
CA LEU A 246 -9.68 -8.63 7.21
C LEU A 246 -8.82 -9.44 6.21
N VAL A 247 -8.24 -10.59 6.57
CA VAL A 247 -7.48 -11.41 5.60
C VAL A 247 -8.34 -11.86 4.39
N ALA A 248 -9.64 -12.02 4.58
CA ALA A 248 -10.56 -12.49 3.55
C ALA A 248 -11.23 -11.37 2.75
N HIS A 249 -11.52 -10.22 3.37
CA HIS A 249 -12.22 -9.10 2.73
C HIS A 249 -11.33 -8.16 1.91
N LEU A 250 -10.04 -8.47 1.74
CA LEU A 250 -9.06 -7.58 1.10
C LEU A 250 -8.57 -8.10 -0.28
N PRO A 251 -9.43 -8.34 -1.30
CA PRO A 251 -8.94 -8.71 -2.64
C PRO A 251 -7.98 -7.65 -3.15
N LEU A 252 -6.97 -8.06 -3.92
CA LEU A 252 -5.93 -7.12 -4.39
C LEU A 252 -6.54 -5.95 -5.20
N VAL A 253 -7.66 -6.21 -5.87
CA VAL A 253 -8.46 -5.21 -6.56
C VAL A 253 -8.96 -4.11 -5.61
N LEU A 254 -9.30 -4.44 -4.37
CA LEU A 254 -9.67 -3.46 -3.34
C LEU A 254 -8.46 -2.91 -2.57
N HIS A 255 -7.30 -3.58 -2.63
CA HIS A 255 -6.08 -3.19 -1.92
C HIS A 255 -4.84 -3.01 -2.81
N PRO A 256 -4.87 -2.08 -3.77
CA PRO A 256 -3.76 -1.88 -4.71
C PRO A 256 -2.43 -1.52 -4.03
N LYS A 257 -2.44 -1.04 -2.77
CA LYS A 257 -1.22 -0.79 -1.96
C LYS A 257 -0.34 -2.03 -1.80
N LEU A 258 -0.93 -3.23 -1.78
CA LEU A 258 -0.19 -4.48 -1.71
C LEU A 258 0.45 -4.87 -3.06
N GLY A 259 0.06 -4.21 -4.16
CA GLY A 259 0.53 -4.55 -5.50
C GLY A 259 2.06 -4.56 -5.60
N SER A 260 2.76 -3.65 -4.92
CA SER A 260 4.23 -3.62 -4.91
C SER A 260 4.83 -4.88 -4.30
N ILE A 261 4.22 -5.40 -3.23
CA ILE A 261 4.64 -6.65 -2.56
C ILE A 261 4.36 -7.83 -3.50
N TYR A 262 3.17 -7.89 -4.10
CA TYR A 262 2.81 -8.90 -5.11
C TYR A 262 3.83 -8.96 -6.24
N LEU A 263 4.25 -7.82 -6.79
CA LEU A 263 5.21 -7.77 -7.89
C LEU A 263 6.53 -8.49 -7.55
N PHE A 264 7.11 -8.21 -6.38
CA PHE A 264 8.39 -8.79 -6.00
C PHE A 264 8.27 -10.23 -5.51
N GLU A 265 7.17 -10.61 -4.84
CA GLU A 265 6.94 -11.99 -4.42
C GLU A 265 6.60 -12.91 -5.60
N ILE A 266 5.79 -12.47 -6.57
CA ILE A 266 5.55 -13.22 -7.81
C ILE A 266 6.86 -13.43 -8.57
N LEU A 267 7.69 -12.39 -8.66
CA LEU A 267 9.02 -12.48 -9.26
C LEU A 267 9.89 -13.51 -8.52
N ALA A 268 9.92 -13.48 -7.19
CA ALA A 268 10.67 -14.45 -6.39
C ALA A 268 10.16 -15.88 -6.64
N VAL A 269 8.86 -16.12 -6.64
CA VAL A 269 8.25 -17.43 -6.94
C VAL A 269 8.68 -17.92 -8.32
N LEU A 270 8.57 -17.08 -9.36
CA LEU A 270 8.98 -17.43 -10.72
C LEU A 270 10.48 -17.77 -10.79
N LEU A 271 11.34 -17.06 -10.05
CA LEU A 271 12.78 -17.34 -9.97
C LEU A 271 13.07 -18.64 -9.20
N LEU A 272 12.33 -18.94 -8.14
CA LEU A 272 12.46 -20.19 -7.37
C LEU A 272 12.05 -21.41 -8.20
N LEU A 273 10.94 -21.30 -8.95
CA LEU A 273 10.51 -22.35 -9.89
C LEU A 273 11.59 -22.66 -10.94
N ARG A 274 12.35 -21.65 -11.34
CA ARG A 274 13.50 -21.75 -12.27
C ARG A 274 14.83 -22.06 -11.60
N ARG A 275 14.84 -22.28 -10.28
CA ARG A 275 16.04 -22.54 -9.48
C ARG A 275 17.10 -21.43 -9.57
N ARG A 276 16.69 -20.18 -9.81
CA ARG A 276 17.55 -18.99 -9.84
C ARG A 276 17.65 -18.37 -8.45
N TYR A 277 18.19 -19.12 -7.48
CA TYR A 277 18.10 -18.77 -6.06
C TYR A 277 18.74 -17.43 -5.68
N ARG A 278 19.90 -17.08 -6.25
CA ARG A 278 20.55 -15.77 -6.03
C ARG A 278 19.67 -14.60 -6.49
N ALA A 279 19.09 -14.72 -7.68
CA ALA A 279 18.17 -13.72 -8.21
C ALA A 279 16.89 -13.64 -7.35
N ALA A 280 16.39 -14.76 -6.84
CA ALA A 280 15.26 -14.78 -5.92
C ALA A 280 15.58 -14.03 -4.62
N GLY A 281 16.77 -14.20 -4.05
CA GLY A 281 17.23 -13.44 -2.87
C GLY A 281 17.27 -11.92 -3.12
N LEU A 282 17.73 -11.49 -4.30
CA LEU A 282 17.72 -10.07 -4.71
C LEU A 282 16.29 -9.52 -4.88
N ALA A 283 15.39 -10.29 -5.48
CA ALA A 283 13.98 -9.91 -5.63
C ALA A 283 13.29 -9.80 -4.26
N LEU A 284 13.54 -10.75 -3.35
CA LEU A 284 12.99 -10.75 -1.99
C LEU A 284 13.53 -9.58 -1.16
N ALA A 285 14.79 -9.20 -1.32
CA ALA A 285 15.35 -8.02 -0.65
C ALA A 285 14.68 -6.70 -1.07
N ALA A 286 13.98 -6.65 -2.22
CA ALA A 286 13.23 -5.46 -2.62
C ALA A 286 11.87 -5.33 -1.90
N VAL A 287 11.32 -6.43 -1.37
CA VAL A 287 10.00 -6.44 -0.71
C VAL A 287 9.96 -5.51 0.52
N PRO A 288 10.96 -5.53 1.44
CA PRO A 288 10.99 -4.63 2.59
C PRO A 288 11.14 -3.14 2.23
N LEU A 289 11.74 -2.83 1.08
CA LEU A 289 11.81 -1.44 0.58
C LEU A 289 10.49 -1.00 -0.04
N ALA A 290 9.75 -1.94 -0.63
CA ALA A 290 8.41 -1.68 -1.14
C ALA A 290 7.37 -1.55 -0.03
N PHE A 291 7.55 -2.26 1.10
CA PHE A 291 6.73 -2.15 2.29
C PHE A 291 7.49 -2.65 3.52
N ILE A 292 7.89 -1.73 4.42
CA ILE A 292 8.79 -2.03 5.55
C ILE A 292 8.26 -3.09 6.53
N SER A 293 6.96 -3.21 6.71
CA SER A 293 6.36 -4.24 7.59
C SER A 293 6.63 -5.68 7.14
N THR A 294 7.09 -5.89 5.90
CA THR A 294 7.45 -7.23 5.42
C THR A 294 8.87 -7.65 5.81
N ALA A 295 9.71 -6.72 6.28
CA ALA A 295 11.13 -6.94 6.52
C ALA A 295 11.45 -8.20 7.33
N PRO A 296 10.84 -8.45 8.51
CA PRO A 296 11.26 -9.57 9.32
C PRO A 296 10.73 -10.90 8.77
N ALA A 297 9.50 -10.95 8.24
CA ALA A 297 8.94 -12.15 7.64
C ALA A 297 9.75 -12.61 6.43
N ILE A 298 10.10 -11.67 5.53
CA ILE A 298 10.93 -11.93 4.35
C ILE A 298 12.36 -12.31 4.76
N GLY A 299 12.95 -11.63 5.75
CA GLY A 299 14.26 -11.97 6.29
C GLY A 299 14.35 -13.40 6.81
N ILE A 300 13.37 -13.81 7.64
CA ILE A 300 13.26 -15.18 8.16
C ILE A 300 13.08 -16.17 7.01
N GLY A 301 12.21 -15.87 6.05
CA GLY A 301 11.98 -16.69 4.86
C GLY A 301 13.24 -16.93 4.02
N VAL A 302 13.98 -15.86 3.71
CA VAL A 302 15.23 -15.92 2.92
C VAL A 302 16.30 -16.70 3.66
N ALA A 303 16.49 -16.43 4.96
CA ALA A 303 17.47 -17.14 5.78
C ALA A 303 17.16 -18.65 5.86
N ALA A 304 15.90 -19.02 6.10
CA ALA A 304 15.48 -20.42 6.15
C ALA A 304 15.65 -21.13 4.80
N LEU A 305 15.31 -20.46 3.69
CA LEU A 305 15.55 -20.98 2.34
C LEU A 305 17.04 -21.22 2.07
N ALA A 306 17.89 -20.25 2.38
CA ALA A 306 19.34 -20.35 2.19
C ALA A 306 19.94 -21.48 3.03
N ALA A 307 19.54 -21.58 4.31
CA ALA A 307 19.94 -22.65 5.21
C ALA A 307 19.49 -24.03 4.70
N TYR A 308 18.25 -24.14 4.23
CA TYR A 308 17.75 -25.37 3.63
C TYR A 308 18.55 -25.78 2.39
N LEU A 309 18.77 -24.87 1.43
CA LEU A 309 19.52 -25.16 0.21
C LEU A 309 20.96 -25.57 0.49
N TRP A 310 21.60 -24.96 1.50
CA TRP A 310 22.91 -25.36 1.98
C TRP A 310 22.89 -26.76 2.63
N ALA A 311 21.94 -27.03 3.52
CA ALA A 311 21.81 -28.30 4.23
C ALA A 311 21.57 -29.48 3.27
N VAL A 312 20.75 -29.28 2.22
CA VAL A 312 20.51 -30.31 1.18
C VAL A 312 21.56 -30.29 0.05
N ARG A 313 22.66 -29.55 0.22
CA ARG A 313 23.77 -29.41 -0.73
C ARG A 313 23.36 -28.97 -2.14
N LYS A 314 22.25 -28.21 -2.26
CA LYS A 314 21.79 -27.58 -3.51
C LYS A 314 22.44 -26.20 -3.76
N ALA A 315 23.11 -25.64 -2.76
CA ALA A 315 23.83 -24.38 -2.83
C ALA A 315 25.11 -24.47 -1.98
N SER A 316 26.20 -23.83 -2.42
CA SER A 316 27.38 -23.65 -1.56
C SER A 316 27.08 -22.68 -0.41
N ILE A 317 27.91 -22.63 0.62
CA ILE A 317 27.75 -21.63 1.69
C ILE A 317 27.86 -20.20 1.15
N VAL A 318 28.72 -19.97 0.15
CA VAL A 318 28.87 -18.67 -0.52
C VAL A 318 27.59 -18.31 -1.27
N ASP A 319 26.97 -19.27 -1.96
CA ASP A 319 25.67 -19.07 -2.61
C ASP A 319 24.59 -18.72 -1.59
N ALA A 320 24.49 -19.47 -0.50
CA ALA A 320 23.52 -19.24 0.56
C ALA A 320 23.70 -17.85 1.20
N LEU A 321 24.94 -17.47 1.53
CA LEU A 321 25.25 -16.14 2.05
C LEU A 321 24.92 -15.03 1.03
N SER A 322 25.16 -15.27 -0.27
CA SER A 322 24.82 -14.30 -1.32
C SER A 322 23.31 -14.08 -1.49
N MET A 323 22.47 -15.03 -1.03
CA MET A 323 21.01 -14.84 -0.99
C MET A 323 20.57 -13.98 0.19
N VAL A 324 21.23 -14.13 1.35
CA VAL A 324 20.89 -13.41 2.59
C VAL A 324 21.47 -12.00 2.60
N ALA A 325 22.69 -11.81 2.06
CA ALA A 325 23.41 -10.54 2.10
C ALA A 325 22.62 -9.33 1.57
N PRO A 326 21.86 -9.42 0.45
CA PRO A 326 21.02 -8.30 0.00
C PRO A 326 19.96 -7.89 1.02
N THR A 327 19.30 -8.86 1.68
CA THR A 327 18.27 -8.56 2.68
C THR A 327 18.88 -7.93 3.93
N ALA A 328 20.03 -8.43 4.38
CA ALA A 328 20.78 -7.82 5.47
C ALA A 328 21.25 -6.39 5.12
N GLY A 329 21.76 -6.19 3.90
CA GLY A 329 22.16 -4.88 3.39
C GLY A 329 21.00 -3.88 3.34
N VAL A 330 19.80 -4.33 2.96
CA VAL A 330 18.58 -3.52 3.03
C VAL A 330 18.22 -3.16 4.47
N GLY A 331 18.33 -4.09 5.41
CA GLY A 331 18.12 -3.79 6.83
C GLY A 331 19.08 -2.71 7.34
N ILE A 332 20.37 -2.82 7.00
CA ILE A 332 21.39 -1.81 7.34
C ILE A 332 21.04 -0.47 6.68
N TYR A 333 20.72 -0.47 5.39
CA TYR A 333 20.35 0.73 4.64
C TYR A 333 19.15 1.44 5.28
N LEU A 334 18.09 0.72 5.62
CA LEU A 334 16.91 1.29 6.28
C LEU A 334 17.27 1.88 7.65
N GLY A 335 18.11 1.20 8.42
CA GLY A 335 18.65 1.71 9.69
C GLY A 335 19.40 3.03 9.51
N VAL A 336 20.32 3.09 8.54
CA VAL A 336 21.06 4.32 8.20
C VAL A 336 20.12 5.41 7.70
N PHE A 337 19.14 5.06 6.87
CA PHE A 337 18.14 6.00 6.35
C PHE A 337 17.37 6.68 7.49
N TYR A 338 16.91 5.92 8.49
CA TYR A 338 16.26 6.48 9.68
C TYR A 338 17.19 7.38 10.50
N LEU A 339 18.45 6.99 10.68
CA LEU A 339 19.42 7.77 11.46
C LEU A 339 19.75 9.11 10.80
N VAL A 340 19.87 9.15 9.47
CA VAL A 340 20.22 10.35 8.71
C VAL A 340 18.98 11.24 8.47
N SER A 341 17.78 10.67 8.42
CA SER A 341 16.54 11.40 8.07
C SER A 341 15.77 11.97 9.27
N SER A 342 16.45 12.18 10.41
CA SER A 342 15.82 12.75 11.61
C SER A 342 15.38 14.21 11.40
N SER A 343 14.36 14.66 12.14
CA SER A 343 13.83 16.03 11.97
C SER A 343 14.89 17.06 12.36
N THR A 344 14.96 18.14 11.56
CA THR A 344 15.85 19.27 11.87
C THR A 344 15.48 19.97 13.17
N VAL A 345 14.21 19.88 13.58
CA VAL A 345 13.70 20.40 14.85
C VAL A 345 13.03 19.26 15.62
N GLN A 346 13.40 19.12 16.89
CA GLN A 346 12.73 18.22 17.84
C GLN A 346 12.11 19.06 18.95
N LEU A 347 10.79 18.94 19.14
CA LEU A 347 10.13 19.52 20.31
C LEU A 347 10.37 18.63 21.54
N PRO A 348 10.39 19.21 22.76
CA PRO A 348 10.64 18.44 23.98
C PRO A 348 9.65 17.28 24.19
N GLY A 349 10.19 16.10 24.50
CA GLY A 349 9.46 15.01 25.17
C GLY A 349 10.00 13.60 24.92
N PRO A 350 9.20 12.55 25.23
CA PRO A 350 9.65 11.17 25.21
C PRO A 350 10.17 10.83 23.82
N GLY A 351 11.46 10.52 23.75
CA GLY A 351 12.15 10.32 22.48
C GLY A 351 11.67 9.06 21.78
N GLN A 352 11.99 8.91 20.49
CA GLN A 352 11.78 7.67 19.72
C GLN A 352 12.29 6.40 20.45
N LYS A 353 13.26 6.55 21.35
CA LYS A 353 13.79 5.48 22.20
C LYS A 353 12.71 4.82 23.08
N GLU A 354 11.76 5.59 23.60
CA GLU A 354 10.67 5.06 24.43
C GLU A 354 9.65 4.28 23.58
N ALA A 355 9.37 4.74 22.36
CA ALA A 355 8.56 4.01 21.39
C ALA A 355 9.24 2.71 20.90
N LEU A 356 10.58 2.69 20.83
CA LEU A 356 11.35 1.48 20.51
C LEU A 356 11.39 0.49 21.70
N ALA A 357 11.38 0.98 22.93
CA ALA A 357 11.35 0.13 24.12
C ALA A 357 10.02 -0.63 24.27
N THR A 358 8.92 -0.09 23.73
CA THR A 358 7.61 -0.76 23.73
C THR A 358 7.47 -1.87 22.66
N ILE A 359 8.47 -2.06 21.80
CA ILE A 359 8.40 -3.03 20.68
C ILE A 359 8.57 -4.47 21.15
N ILE A 360 9.45 -4.68 22.13
CA ILE A 360 9.79 -6.01 22.59
C ILE A 360 8.90 -6.29 23.81
N PRO A 361 7.95 -7.23 23.70
CA PRO A 361 7.11 -7.56 24.84
C PRO A 361 7.98 -8.12 25.97
N PRO A 362 7.66 -7.81 27.24
CA PRO A 362 8.39 -8.35 28.37
C PRO A 362 8.33 -9.88 28.37
N ILE A 363 9.36 -10.54 28.89
CA ILE A 363 9.48 -12.02 28.91
C ILE A 363 8.24 -12.68 29.56
N GLY A 364 7.60 -12.02 30.53
CA GLY A 364 6.36 -12.48 31.16
C GLY A 364 5.18 -12.66 30.20
N GLU A 365 5.22 -12.05 29.01
CA GLU A 365 4.19 -12.17 27.97
C GLU A 365 4.45 -13.31 26.97
N ALA A 366 5.51 -14.12 27.15
CA ALA A 366 5.86 -15.18 26.19
C ALA A 366 4.70 -16.15 25.86
N ARG A 367 3.87 -16.49 26.87
CA ARG A 367 2.66 -17.32 26.66
C ARG A 367 1.62 -16.62 25.79
N LEU A 368 1.43 -15.31 25.98
CA LEU A 368 0.53 -14.50 25.16
C LEU A 368 1.03 -14.43 23.71
N VAL A 369 2.33 -14.14 23.52
CA VAL A 369 2.98 -14.12 22.21
C VAL A 369 2.80 -15.47 21.49
N PHE A 370 3.06 -16.59 22.17
CA PHE A 370 2.85 -17.92 21.59
C PHE A 370 1.40 -18.14 21.15
N ASN A 371 0.42 -17.80 22.02
CA ASN A 371 -1.00 -17.94 21.71
C ASN A 371 -1.43 -17.08 20.52
N ILE A 372 -0.93 -15.84 20.40
CA ILE A 372 -1.22 -14.96 19.25
C ILE A 372 -0.63 -15.56 17.97
N ALA A 373 0.60 -16.07 18.00
CA ALA A 373 1.24 -16.67 16.83
C ALA A 373 0.50 -17.92 16.36
N VAL A 374 0.18 -18.84 17.28
CA VAL A 374 -0.61 -20.06 16.96
C VAL A 374 -2.00 -19.69 16.46
N GLY A 375 -2.67 -18.75 17.13
CA GLY A 375 -3.97 -18.23 16.70
C GLY A 375 -3.93 -17.66 15.28
N ALA A 376 -2.91 -16.87 14.94
CA ALA A 376 -2.73 -16.33 13.60
C ALA A 376 -2.54 -17.45 12.55
N LEU A 377 -1.79 -18.50 12.86
CA LEU A 377 -1.61 -19.66 11.97
C LEU A 377 -2.90 -20.47 11.78
N LEU A 378 -3.68 -20.68 12.85
CA LEU A 378 -4.97 -21.37 12.77
C LEU A 378 -5.97 -20.58 11.91
N ILE A 379 -6.06 -19.27 12.15
CA ILE A 379 -6.90 -18.35 11.37
C ILE A 379 -6.48 -18.38 9.88
N TYR A 380 -5.17 -18.34 9.61
CA TYR A 380 -4.65 -18.46 8.24
C TYR A 380 -5.03 -19.79 7.59
N GLY A 381 -4.83 -20.91 8.28
CA GLY A 381 -5.20 -22.23 7.79
C GLY A 381 -6.68 -22.32 7.47
N LEU A 382 -7.54 -21.75 8.33
CA LEU A 382 -8.98 -21.70 8.12
C LEU A 382 -9.36 -20.87 6.88
N TYR A 383 -8.78 -19.67 6.73
CA TYR A 383 -9.07 -18.79 5.61
C TYR A 383 -8.62 -19.36 4.26
N TYR A 384 -7.53 -20.10 4.22
CA TYR A 384 -7.01 -20.69 2.99
C TYR A 384 -7.43 -22.15 2.76
N PHE A 385 -8.23 -22.73 3.67
CA PHE A 385 -8.68 -24.12 3.58
C PHE A 385 -9.40 -24.42 2.26
N GLY A 386 -10.30 -23.53 1.81
CA GLY A 386 -11.03 -23.71 0.55
C GLY A 386 -10.10 -23.81 -0.67
N TYR A 387 -9.04 -22.99 -0.71
CA TYR A 387 -8.03 -23.06 -1.76
C TYR A 387 -7.15 -24.31 -1.65
N ALA A 388 -6.83 -24.76 -0.43
CA ALA A 388 -6.11 -26.01 -0.22
C ALA A 388 -6.92 -27.21 -0.75
N VAL A 389 -8.23 -27.26 -0.48
CA VAL A 389 -9.15 -28.28 -1.02
C VAL A 389 -9.20 -28.20 -2.55
N LEU A 390 -9.28 -27.00 -3.13
CA LEU A 390 -9.25 -26.82 -4.58
C LEU A 390 -7.97 -27.38 -5.20
N VAL A 391 -6.80 -27.00 -4.66
CA VAL A 391 -5.49 -27.48 -5.15
C VAL A 391 -5.38 -29.00 -5.01
N ALA A 392 -5.79 -29.55 -3.87
CA ALA A 392 -5.80 -30.99 -3.63
C ALA A 392 -6.71 -31.73 -4.63
N GLY A 393 -7.93 -31.23 -4.85
CA GLY A 393 -8.89 -31.82 -5.80
C GLY A 393 -8.41 -31.81 -7.25
N LEU A 394 -7.73 -30.74 -7.68
CA LEU A 394 -7.13 -30.65 -9.02
C LEU A 394 -5.89 -31.57 -9.17
N GLY A 395 -5.13 -31.74 -8.07
CA GLY A 395 -3.81 -32.36 -8.07
C GLY A 395 -3.75 -33.85 -7.66
N TRP A 396 -4.79 -34.39 -7.00
CA TRP A 396 -4.74 -35.67 -6.25
C TRP A 396 -4.15 -36.87 -7.01
N ARG A 397 -4.28 -36.94 -8.34
CA ARG A 397 -3.75 -38.04 -9.17
C ARG A 397 -2.52 -37.70 -10.02
N LYS A 398 -2.06 -36.45 -10.05
CA LYS A 398 -0.96 -36.01 -10.95
C LYS A 398 0.27 -35.48 -10.24
N VAL A 399 0.15 -35.03 -8.99
CA VAL A 399 1.29 -34.49 -8.26
C VAL A 399 2.21 -35.65 -7.89
N THR A 400 3.29 -35.82 -8.66
CA THR A 400 4.30 -36.84 -8.38
C THR A 400 5.21 -36.40 -7.23
N ARG A 401 5.83 -37.36 -6.54
CA ARG A 401 6.89 -37.08 -5.56
C ARG A 401 8.00 -36.20 -6.16
N ALA A 402 8.34 -36.39 -7.44
CA ALA A 402 9.34 -35.59 -8.12
C ALA A 402 8.94 -34.12 -8.26
N THR A 403 7.66 -33.83 -8.56
CA THR A 403 7.13 -32.46 -8.62
C THR A 403 7.20 -31.79 -7.24
N LEU A 404 6.78 -32.48 -6.18
CA LEU A 404 6.85 -31.96 -4.81
C LEU A 404 8.30 -31.66 -4.38
N LEU A 405 9.23 -32.55 -4.69
CA LEU A 405 10.65 -32.36 -4.38
C LEU A 405 11.29 -31.21 -5.19
N ALA A 406 10.78 -30.94 -6.39
CA ALA A 406 11.21 -29.81 -7.19
C ALA A 406 10.73 -28.48 -6.61
N ASP A 407 9.50 -28.45 -6.07
CA ASP A 407 8.88 -27.26 -5.49
C ASP A 407 9.20 -27.09 -3.98
N LEU A 408 9.94 -28.01 -3.37
CA LEU A 408 10.29 -27.97 -1.94
C LEU A 408 11.00 -26.66 -1.50
N PRO A 409 11.92 -26.04 -2.27
CA PRO A 409 12.48 -24.73 -1.90
C PRO A 409 11.40 -23.64 -1.76
N LEU A 410 10.42 -23.60 -2.65
CA LEU A 410 9.28 -22.67 -2.58
C LEU A 410 8.43 -22.94 -1.33
N ILE A 411 8.15 -24.21 -1.03
CA ILE A 411 7.38 -24.60 0.17
C ILE A 411 8.11 -24.20 1.46
N VAL A 412 9.43 -24.44 1.54
CA VAL A 412 10.24 -24.08 2.71
C VAL A 412 10.25 -22.57 2.92
N TRP A 413 10.51 -21.80 1.85
CA TRP A 413 10.46 -20.34 1.91
C TRP A 413 9.08 -19.82 2.34
N ALA A 414 8.01 -20.33 1.74
CA ALA A 414 6.66 -19.92 2.05
C ALA A 414 6.28 -20.23 3.51
N ALA A 415 6.54 -21.46 3.97
CA ALA A 415 6.26 -21.88 5.34
C ALA A 415 7.03 -21.04 6.37
N ALA A 416 8.33 -20.79 6.13
CA ALA A 416 9.15 -19.96 7.00
C ALA A 416 8.70 -18.50 7.01
N THR A 417 8.28 -17.95 5.87
CA THR A 417 7.76 -16.59 5.77
C THR A 417 6.44 -16.43 6.53
N VAL A 418 5.51 -17.39 6.38
CA VAL A 418 4.23 -17.41 7.13
C VAL A 418 4.48 -17.52 8.64
N LEU A 419 5.40 -18.39 9.07
CA LEU A 419 5.79 -18.52 10.46
C LEU A 419 6.42 -17.24 11.01
N GLY A 420 7.36 -16.65 10.27
CA GLY A 420 7.99 -15.38 10.62
C GLY A 420 6.97 -14.25 10.75
N ALA A 421 6.02 -14.15 9.81
CA ALA A 421 4.94 -13.18 9.83
C ALA A 421 4.03 -13.36 11.07
N ALA A 422 3.70 -14.60 11.44
CA ALA A 422 2.90 -14.90 12.63
C ALA A 422 3.62 -14.53 13.93
N ILE A 423 4.92 -14.84 14.03
CA ILE A 423 5.76 -14.47 15.17
C ILE A 423 5.85 -12.95 15.29
N MET A 424 6.06 -12.23 14.18
CA MET A 424 6.16 -10.77 14.22
C MET A 424 4.87 -10.08 14.61
N ARG A 425 3.72 -10.56 14.15
CA ARG A 425 2.43 -10.07 14.64
C ARG A 425 2.28 -10.27 16.15
N ALA A 426 2.74 -11.41 16.66
CA ALA A 426 2.68 -11.72 18.07
C ALA A 426 3.63 -10.87 18.92
N ILE A 427 4.86 -10.66 18.46
CA ILE A 427 5.83 -9.77 19.11
C ILE A 427 5.29 -8.34 19.09
N GLY A 428 4.82 -7.88 17.94
CA GLY A 428 4.32 -6.53 17.75
C GLY A 428 2.91 -6.29 18.25
N HIS A 429 2.29 -7.17 19.05
CA HIS A 429 0.86 -7.08 19.38
C HIS A 429 0.42 -5.81 20.13
N HIS A 430 1.38 -5.04 20.66
CA HIS A 430 1.15 -3.72 21.26
C HIS A 430 0.98 -2.60 20.22
N PHE A 431 1.34 -2.84 18.95
CA PHE A 431 1.11 -1.92 17.85
C PHE A 431 -0.29 -2.06 17.27
N LEU A 432 -0.93 -0.93 16.94
CA LEU A 432 -2.19 -0.94 16.21
C LEU A 432 -2.05 -1.61 14.84
N ASP A 433 -0.94 -1.36 14.16
CA ASP A 433 -0.63 -1.93 12.85
C ASP A 433 0.08 -3.29 12.90
N ALA A 434 0.10 -3.97 14.05
CA ALA A 434 0.74 -5.29 14.18
C ALA A 434 0.25 -6.31 13.16
N PHE A 435 -1.03 -6.19 12.77
CA PHE A 435 -1.63 -7.03 11.74
C PHE A 435 -0.93 -6.90 10.39
N GLN A 436 -0.35 -5.74 10.06
CA GLN A 436 0.37 -5.50 8.81
C GLN A 436 1.69 -6.30 8.72
N PHE A 437 2.30 -6.70 9.84
CA PHE A 437 3.43 -7.65 9.84
C PHE A 437 3.01 -9.04 9.35
N PHE A 438 1.72 -9.36 9.49
CA PHE A 438 1.13 -10.62 9.06
C PHE A 438 0.51 -10.52 7.67
N SER A 439 -0.49 -9.66 7.49
CA SER A 439 -1.30 -9.60 6.27
C SER A 439 -0.50 -9.23 5.03
N ASN A 440 0.44 -8.30 5.16
CA ASN A 440 1.13 -7.73 4.00
C ASN A 440 2.03 -8.76 3.28
N PRO A 441 2.86 -9.57 3.97
CA PRO A 441 3.62 -10.62 3.30
C PRO A 441 2.79 -11.88 2.99
N ILE A 442 1.80 -12.25 3.80
CA ILE A 442 1.11 -13.54 3.58
C ILE A 442 0.10 -13.49 2.43
N LEU A 443 -0.63 -12.38 2.25
CA LEU A 443 -1.67 -12.32 1.20
C LEU A 443 -1.07 -12.54 -0.20
N PRO A 444 0.00 -11.81 -0.61
CA PRO A 444 0.63 -12.01 -1.90
C PRO A 444 1.29 -13.38 -2.02
N LEU A 445 1.97 -13.84 -0.95
CA LEU A 445 2.64 -15.12 -0.90
C LEU A 445 1.67 -16.27 -1.13
N SER A 446 0.55 -16.28 -0.40
CA SER A 446 -0.48 -17.31 -0.51
C SER A 446 -1.08 -17.32 -1.91
N ALA A 447 -1.42 -16.17 -2.47
CA ALA A 447 -1.94 -16.10 -3.84
C ALA A 447 -0.95 -16.69 -4.87
N ALA A 448 0.35 -16.39 -4.73
CA ALA A 448 1.39 -16.93 -5.61
C ALA A 448 1.61 -18.44 -5.43
N VAL A 449 1.64 -18.94 -4.19
CA VAL A 449 1.76 -20.37 -3.89
C VAL A 449 0.53 -21.15 -4.38
N ILE A 450 -0.68 -20.59 -4.19
CA ILE A 450 -1.92 -21.16 -4.72
C ILE A 450 -1.90 -21.18 -6.24
N ALA A 451 -1.40 -20.13 -6.91
CA ALA A 451 -1.25 -20.10 -8.35
C ALA A 451 -0.35 -21.24 -8.86
N VAL A 452 0.77 -21.51 -8.17
CA VAL A 452 1.63 -22.66 -8.46
C VAL A 452 0.88 -23.98 -8.25
N GLY A 453 0.22 -24.16 -7.11
CA GLY A 453 -0.54 -25.38 -6.80
C GLY A 453 -1.64 -25.66 -7.84
N VAL A 454 -2.43 -24.66 -8.19
CA VAL A 454 -3.45 -24.73 -9.25
C VAL A 454 -2.79 -25.03 -10.59
N GLY A 455 -1.71 -24.32 -10.95
CA GLY A 455 -0.96 -24.51 -12.19
C GLY A 455 -0.47 -25.95 -12.37
N ARG A 456 0.10 -26.55 -11.32
CA ARG A 456 0.49 -27.96 -11.29
C ARG A 456 -0.73 -28.89 -11.44
N GLY A 457 -1.84 -28.59 -10.76
CA GLY A 457 -3.07 -29.40 -10.83
C GLY A 457 -3.72 -29.43 -12.21
N VAL A 458 -3.66 -28.32 -12.95
CA VAL A 458 -4.23 -28.21 -14.31
C VAL A 458 -3.27 -28.64 -15.42
N GLN A 459 -2.00 -28.91 -15.11
CA GLN A 459 -0.97 -29.24 -16.10
C GLN A 459 -1.40 -30.41 -17.02
N GLY A 460 -1.24 -30.20 -18.33
CA GLY A 460 -1.59 -31.16 -19.37
C GLY A 460 -3.09 -31.37 -19.61
N SER A 461 -3.97 -30.59 -18.97
CA SER A 461 -5.40 -30.57 -19.30
C SER A 461 -5.71 -29.39 -20.23
N LEU A 462 -6.47 -29.65 -21.30
CA LEU A 462 -6.78 -28.62 -22.30
C LEU A 462 -7.91 -27.67 -21.86
N VAL A 463 -8.94 -28.18 -21.17
CA VAL A 463 -10.18 -27.41 -20.90
C VAL A 463 -10.77 -27.73 -19.53
N VAL A 464 -11.02 -29.00 -19.21
CA VAL A 464 -11.82 -29.39 -18.03
C VAL A 464 -11.20 -28.89 -16.72
N ARG A 465 -9.92 -29.14 -16.47
CA ARG A 465 -9.31 -28.74 -15.19
C ARG A 465 -9.11 -27.23 -15.06
N PRO A 466 -8.67 -26.49 -16.11
CA PRO A 466 -8.68 -25.03 -16.07
C PRO A 466 -10.06 -24.44 -15.77
N LEU A 467 -11.12 -25.00 -16.36
CA LEU A 467 -12.49 -24.56 -16.10
C LEU A 467 -12.91 -24.84 -14.65
N LEU A 468 -12.58 -26.03 -14.11
CA LEU A 468 -12.83 -26.35 -12.70
C LEU A 468 -12.05 -25.44 -11.75
N ALA A 469 -10.79 -25.12 -12.08
CA ALA A 469 -9.98 -24.18 -11.32
C ALA A 469 -10.60 -22.78 -11.31
N LEU A 470 -11.03 -22.29 -12.48
CA LEU A 470 -11.72 -21.01 -12.60
C LEU A 470 -13.02 -20.99 -11.79
N ALA A 471 -13.84 -22.04 -11.91
CA ALA A 471 -15.09 -22.17 -11.16
C ALA A 471 -14.84 -22.21 -9.65
N GLY A 472 -13.80 -22.91 -9.20
CA GLY A 472 -13.40 -22.98 -7.79
C GLY A 472 -12.94 -21.64 -7.24
N ILE A 473 -12.06 -20.93 -7.96
CA ILE A 473 -11.60 -19.58 -7.57
C ILE A 473 -12.79 -18.60 -7.53
N ALA A 474 -13.64 -18.62 -8.56
CA ALA A 474 -14.82 -17.77 -8.64
C ALA A 474 -15.81 -18.07 -7.51
N ALA A 475 -16.05 -19.33 -7.18
CA ALA A 475 -16.93 -19.72 -6.07
C ALA A 475 -16.41 -19.20 -4.72
N LEU A 476 -15.11 -19.34 -4.44
CA LEU A 476 -14.50 -18.82 -3.21
C LEU A 476 -14.53 -17.29 -3.16
N ALA A 477 -14.28 -16.62 -4.29
CA ALA A 477 -14.43 -15.16 -4.38
C ALA A 477 -15.88 -14.71 -4.13
N LEU A 478 -16.87 -15.43 -4.68
CA LEU A 478 -18.29 -15.13 -4.48
C LEU A 478 -18.71 -15.27 -3.02
N VAL A 479 -18.16 -16.24 -2.28
CA VAL A 479 -18.39 -16.37 -0.83
C VAL A 479 -18.01 -15.08 -0.10
N ASN A 480 -16.88 -14.46 -0.46
CA ASN A 480 -16.43 -13.19 0.13
C ASN A 480 -17.31 -11.98 -0.24
N THR A 481 -18.08 -12.04 -1.33
CA THR A 481 -18.93 -10.93 -1.79
C THR A 481 -20.33 -10.93 -1.17
N ARG A 482 -20.77 -12.02 -0.54
CA ARG A 482 -22.12 -12.14 0.04
C ARG A 482 -22.28 -11.46 1.40
N THR A 483 -21.19 -11.01 2.01
CA THR A 483 -21.19 -10.29 3.28
C THR A 483 -21.40 -8.79 3.01
N ASP A 484 -22.67 -8.36 3.03
CA ASP A 484 -23.19 -6.98 3.04
C ASP A 484 -22.37 -5.87 2.37
N THR A 485 -22.68 -5.58 1.11
CA THR A 485 -22.40 -4.27 0.48
C THR A 485 -23.65 -3.39 0.51
N THR A 486 -23.95 -2.82 1.68
CA THR A 486 -24.72 -1.56 1.72
C THR A 486 -23.92 -0.48 1.01
N GLY A 487 -24.58 0.40 0.25
CA GLY A 487 -23.97 1.30 -0.75
C GLY A 487 -22.58 1.85 -0.42
N ASN A 488 -21.65 1.71 -1.37
CA ASN A 488 -20.25 2.14 -1.24
C ASN A 488 -20.05 3.68 -1.16
N GLY A 489 -21.13 4.44 -1.33
CA GLY A 489 -21.09 5.91 -1.29
C GLY A 489 -21.09 6.43 0.14
N ARG A 490 -19.95 6.94 0.62
CA ARG A 490 -19.88 7.68 1.89
C ARG A 490 -20.68 8.98 1.85
N PHE A 491 -20.74 9.65 0.69
CA PHE A 491 -21.33 10.98 0.52
C PHE A 491 -22.50 10.95 -0.47
N SER A 492 -23.52 11.77 -0.27
CA SER A 492 -24.61 11.86 -1.24
C SER A 492 -24.15 12.55 -2.53
N SER A 493 -24.61 12.03 -3.68
CA SER A 493 -24.38 12.67 -4.99
C SER A 493 -24.86 14.13 -5.01
N GLN A 494 -25.98 14.45 -4.35
CA GLN A 494 -26.50 15.81 -4.23
C GLN A 494 -25.48 16.73 -3.51
N PHE A 495 -24.94 16.30 -2.38
CA PHE A 495 -23.93 17.07 -1.66
C PHE A 495 -22.69 17.31 -2.51
N LEU A 496 -22.17 16.28 -3.18
CA LEU A 496 -20.99 16.40 -4.04
C LEU A 496 -21.23 17.39 -5.20
N HIS A 497 -22.43 17.39 -5.79
CA HIS A 497 -22.82 18.36 -6.82
C HIS A 497 -22.84 19.80 -6.32
N GLN A 498 -23.29 20.01 -5.07
CA GLN A 498 -23.34 21.33 -4.46
C GLN A 498 -21.94 21.84 -4.11
N VAL A 499 -21.10 21.01 -3.47
CA VAL A 499 -19.79 21.45 -2.98
C VAL A 499 -18.72 21.49 -4.07
N GLY A 500 -18.85 20.72 -5.14
CA GLY A 500 -17.82 20.64 -6.19
C GLY A 500 -17.45 22.00 -6.82
N PRO A 501 -18.42 22.76 -7.38
CA PRO A 501 -18.16 24.08 -7.94
C PRO A 501 -17.65 25.09 -6.91
N VAL A 502 -18.04 24.92 -5.64
CA VAL A 502 -17.60 25.78 -4.53
C VAL A 502 -16.14 25.52 -4.23
N LEU A 503 -15.77 24.26 -4.00
CA LEU A 503 -14.40 23.85 -3.71
C LEU A 503 -13.46 24.27 -4.84
N GLN A 504 -13.80 24.00 -6.10
CA GLN A 504 -12.95 24.37 -7.25
C GLN A 504 -12.56 25.85 -7.28
N LYS A 505 -13.43 26.75 -6.78
CA LYS A 505 -13.18 28.21 -6.71
C LYS A 505 -12.42 28.66 -5.46
N LEU A 506 -12.39 27.84 -4.40
CA LEU A 506 -11.72 28.19 -3.15
C LEU A 506 -10.20 27.94 -3.25
N PRO A 507 -9.38 28.67 -2.47
CA PRO A 507 -7.98 28.33 -2.25
C PRO A 507 -7.78 26.88 -1.78
N ASN A 508 -6.59 26.33 -2.04
CA ASN A 508 -6.21 24.95 -1.70
C ASN A 508 -5.82 24.75 -0.22
N ARG A 509 -6.45 25.48 0.70
CA ARG A 509 -6.17 25.39 2.13
C ARG A 509 -7.46 25.32 2.92
N GLY A 510 -7.62 24.27 3.71
CA GLY A 510 -8.76 24.07 4.58
C GLY A 510 -8.37 23.50 5.93
N GLY A 511 -9.33 23.50 6.84
CA GLY A 511 -9.23 22.81 8.12
C GLY A 511 -10.23 21.68 8.21
N TYR A 512 -10.08 20.81 9.20
CA TYR A 512 -11.12 19.86 9.56
C TYR A 512 -11.29 19.75 11.09
N LEU A 513 -12.48 19.36 11.52
CA LEU A 513 -12.83 19.12 12.92
C LEU A 513 -13.45 17.73 13.09
N LEU A 514 -12.94 17.04 14.10
CA LEU A 514 -13.47 15.82 14.70
C LEU A 514 -13.91 16.11 16.14
N ALA A 515 -14.95 15.43 16.60
CA ALA A 515 -15.34 15.41 18.01
C ALA A 515 -14.51 14.40 18.80
N ASP A 516 -14.50 14.52 20.13
CA ASP A 516 -13.89 13.53 21.01
C ASP A 516 -14.39 12.10 20.72
N ALA A 517 -15.70 11.96 20.50
CA ALA A 517 -16.34 10.69 20.16
C ALA A 517 -15.98 10.12 18.77
N ASP A 518 -15.23 10.84 17.93
CA ASP A 518 -14.69 10.31 16.68
C ASP A 518 -13.36 9.57 16.86
N TYR A 519 -12.70 9.74 18.02
CA TYR A 519 -11.46 9.06 18.35
C TYR A 519 -11.74 7.82 19.17
N GLU A 520 -11.62 6.65 18.56
CA GLU A 520 -11.88 5.35 19.21
C GLU A 520 -10.57 4.61 19.58
N ASN A 521 -9.46 4.99 18.94
CA ASN A 521 -8.13 4.40 19.15
C ASN A 521 -7.02 5.40 18.76
N PRO A 522 -5.75 5.14 19.10
CA PRO A 522 -4.65 6.04 18.77
C PRO A 522 -4.43 6.27 17.27
N TYR A 523 -4.79 5.33 16.39
CA TYR A 523 -4.64 5.50 14.95
C TYR A 523 -5.47 6.71 14.45
N MET A 524 -6.64 6.93 15.03
CA MET A 524 -7.51 8.06 14.69
C MET A 524 -6.94 9.42 15.15
N LEU A 525 -5.90 9.45 15.98
CA LEU A 525 -5.21 10.69 16.38
C LEU A 525 -4.23 11.19 15.30
N TRP A 526 -3.84 10.33 14.35
CA TRP A 526 -2.96 10.72 13.26
C TRP A 526 -3.72 11.64 12.28
N ALA A 527 -3.44 12.94 12.40
CA ALA A 527 -4.20 13.98 11.71
C ALA A 527 -4.17 13.90 10.18
N ASP A 528 -3.20 13.18 9.61
CA ASP A 528 -3.05 13.09 8.16
C ASP A 528 -3.84 11.92 7.56
N SER A 529 -3.95 10.80 8.29
CA SER A 529 -4.66 9.59 7.84
C SER A 529 -6.15 9.63 8.17
N TYR A 530 -6.53 10.13 9.35
CA TYR A 530 -7.93 10.19 9.80
C TYR A 530 -8.45 11.63 9.85
N THR A 531 -9.23 11.98 8.82
CA THR A 531 -9.76 13.32 8.54
C THR A 531 -11.25 13.30 8.21
N ALA A 532 -11.95 14.39 8.54
CA ALA A 532 -13.23 14.73 7.91
C ALA A 532 -12.96 15.46 6.59
N GLY A 533 -13.88 15.40 5.63
CA GLY A 533 -13.71 16.11 4.36
C GLY A 533 -12.91 15.35 3.31
N THR A 534 -12.89 14.01 3.34
CA THR A 534 -12.19 13.20 2.33
C THR A 534 -12.70 13.46 0.91
N TYR A 535 -13.95 13.92 0.75
CA TYR A 535 -14.52 14.34 -0.53
C TYR A 535 -13.75 15.48 -1.22
N VAL A 536 -12.95 16.27 -0.50
CA VAL A 536 -12.17 17.38 -1.11
C VAL A 536 -11.20 16.87 -2.17
N SER A 537 -10.63 15.66 -1.98
CA SER A 537 -9.74 15.01 -2.95
C SER A 537 -10.42 14.74 -4.30
N ASN A 538 -11.76 14.68 -4.35
CA ASN A 538 -12.50 14.48 -5.60
C ASN A 538 -12.51 15.71 -6.51
N PHE A 539 -12.04 16.86 -6.00
CA PHE A 539 -12.15 18.15 -6.67
C PHE A 539 -10.82 18.89 -6.76
N LYS A 540 -9.83 18.54 -5.93
CA LYS A 540 -8.57 19.28 -5.81
C LYS A 540 -7.36 18.38 -5.66
N ASN A 541 -6.29 18.77 -6.34
CA ASN A 541 -4.92 18.38 -6.02
C ASN A 541 -4.27 19.38 -5.09
N ASP A 542 -3.13 18.98 -4.52
CA ASP A 542 -2.19 19.88 -3.83
C ASP A 542 -2.86 20.78 -2.78
N TYR A 543 -3.82 20.20 -2.05
CA TYR A 543 -4.55 20.90 -1.00
C TYR A 543 -4.05 20.50 0.40
N LEU A 544 -4.00 21.50 1.26
CA LEU A 544 -3.70 21.35 2.68
C LEU A 544 -5.01 21.24 3.46
N LEU A 545 -5.09 20.24 4.34
CA LEU A 545 -6.23 20.04 5.24
C LEU A 545 -5.69 19.83 6.64
N LEU A 546 -5.81 20.86 7.49
CA LEU A 546 -5.21 20.91 8.82
C LEU A 546 -6.21 20.50 9.90
N SER A 547 -5.77 19.71 10.87
CA SER A 547 -6.60 19.45 12.06
C SER A 547 -6.79 20.73 12.86
N LEU A 548 -8.04 21.10 13.10
CA LEU A 548 -8.44 22.15 14.03
C LEU A 548 -8.90 21.56 15.37
N SER A 549 -8.91 20.23 15.50
CA SER A 549 -9.28 19.54 16.72
C SER A 549 -8.11 19.53 17.69
N ALA A 550 -8.28 20.18 18.83
CA ALA A 550 -7.42 19.99 19.99
C ALA A 550 -8.05 18.90 20.87
N LEU A 551 -7.75 17.62 20.60
CA LEU A 551 -8.07 16.59 21.58
C LEU A 551 -7.16 16.85 22.80
N VAL A 552 -7.76 17.08 23.96
CA VAL A 552 -7.07 17.23 25.24
C VAL A 552 -7.76 16.29 26.22
N PRO A 553 -7.50 14.98 26.17
CA PRO A 553 -8.03 14.08 27.19
C PRO A 553 -7.34 14.39 28.53
N ASP A 554 -8.06 14.21 29.64
CA ASP A 554 -7.51 14.44 30.99
C ASP A 554 -6.23 13.61 31.22
N SER A 555 -6.16 12.40 30.64
CA SER A 555 -4.92 11.62 30.50
C SER A 555 -5.05 10.52 29.44
N LEU A 556 -4.07 10.41 28.55
CA LEU A 556 -3.96 9.32 27.57
C LEU A 556 -3.67 7.97 28.21
N ALA A 557 -3.07 7.95 29.41
CA ALA A 557 -2.72 6.72 30.12
C ALA A 557 -3.91 6.10 30.85
N THR A 558 -4.94 6.89 31.18
CA THR A 558 -6.12 6.41 31.90
C THR A 558 -7.35 6.28 31.01
N ASP A 559 -7.37 6.94 29.84
CA ASP A 559 -8.44 6.77 28.87
C ASP A 559 -8.38 5.37 28.25
N SER A 560 -9.43 4.56 28.46
CA SER A 560 -9.53 3.19 27.96
C SER A 560 -9.28 3.03 26.46
N ARG A 561 -9.52 4.09 25.66
CA ARG A 561 -9.29 4.11 24.21
C ARG A 561 -7.80 4.14 23.86
N PHE A 562 -7.00 4.81 24.68
CA PHE A 562 -5.59 5.11 24.40
C PHE A 562 -4.63 4.43 25.36
N ALA A 563 -5.07 4.00 26.54
CA ALA A 563 -4.22 3.53 27.64
C ALA A 563 -3.22 2.45 27.22
N ARG A 564 -3.64 1.50 26.38
CA ARG A 564 -2.77 0.41 25.88
C ARG A 564 -1.65 0.89 24.97
N ALA A 565 -1.84 2.02 24.30
CA ALA A 565 -0.93 2.59 23.31
C ALA A 565 -0.75 4.09 23.57
N ALA A 566 -0.63 4.46 24.85
CA ALA A 566 -0.59 5.86 25.28
C ALA A 566 0.63 6.59 24.72
N THR A 567 1.76 5.90 24.56
CA THR A 567 2.98 6.43 23.92
C THR A 567 2.73 6.79 22.45
N GLU A 568 2.08 5.89 21.69
CA GLU A 568 1.72 6.14 20.28
C GLU A 568 0.70 7.28 20.17
N ALA A 569 -0.29 7.31 21.05
CA ALA A 569 -1.28 8.39 21.11
C ALA A 569 -0.64 9.75 21.39
N ALA A 570 0.31 9.80 22.33
CA ALA A 570 1.03 11.03 22.65
C ALA A 570 1.89 11.50 21.47
N GLN A 571 2.53 10.56 20.76
CA GLN A 571 3.30 10.86 19.54
C GLN A 571 2.38 11.42 18.43
N ALA A 572 1.25 10.79 18.18
CA ALA A 572 0.28 11.26 17.18
C ALA A 572 -0.20 12.69 17.47
N GLN A 573 -0.52 13.00 18.74
CA GLN A 573 -0.94 14.34 19.16
C GLN A 573 0.15 15.39 18.96
N ARG A 574 1.41 15.05 19.27
CA ARG A 574 2.57 15.95 19.11
C ARG A 574 2.89 16.27 17.65
N ASN A 575 2.56 15.37 16.73
CA ASN A 575 2.80 15.56 15.30
C ASN A 575 1.75 16.44 14.61
N THR A 576 0.78 17.00 15.35
CA THR A 576 -0.27 17.84 14.76
C THR A 576 0.19 19.30 14.57
N THR A 577 -0.25 19.92 13.47
CA THR A 577 0.02 21.34 13.19
C THR A 577 -0.45 22.27 14.30
N ILE A 578 -1.59 21.96 14.93
CA ILE A 578 -2.13 22.76 16.04
C ILE A 578 -1.22 22.68 17.29
N TYR A 579 -0.63 21.51 17.55
CA TYR A 579 0.37 21.35 18.61
C TYR A 579 1.64 22.13 18.29
N HIS A 580 2.17 22.01 17.06
CA HIS A 580 3.34 22.78 16.62
C HIS A 580 3.13 24.29 16.79
N LEU A 581 1.96 24.82 16.38
CA LEU A 581 1.62 26.22 16.56
C LEU A 581 1.62 26.60 18.05
N ALA A 582 0.96 25.82 18.90
CA ALA A 582 0.87 26.10 20.34
C ALA A 582 2.26 26.14 21.00
N GLN A 583 3.12 25.17 20.68
CA GLN A 583 4.46 25.08 21.24
C GLN A 583 5.36 26.22 20.75
N LEU A 584 5.35 26.55 19.46
CA LEU A 584 6.13 27.66 18.93
C LEU A 584 5.73 29.00 19.56
N GLN A 585 4.43 29.22 19.79
CA GLN A 585 3.93 30.43 20.44
C GLN A 585 4.29 30.49 21.93
N HIS A 586 4.25 29.35 22.62
CA HIS A 586 4.72 29.24 23.99
C HIS A 586 6.21 29.57 24.10
N LEU A 587 7.05 29.01 23.22
CA LEU A 587 8.49 29.27 23.16
C LEU A 587 8.81 30.74 22.80
N ALA A 588 7.94 31.39 22.02
CA ALA A 588 8.04 32.82 21.71
C ALA A 588 7.56 33.75 22.84
N GLY A 589 7.14 33.22 24.00
CA GLY A 589 6.62 34.02 25.12
C GLY A 589 5.20 34.55 24.92
N HIS A 590 4.46 34.03 23.93
CA HIS A 590 3.10 34.44 23.56
C HIS A 590 2.13 33.25 23.56
N PRO A 591 1.94 32.54 24.69
CA PRO A 591 1.09 31.36 24.73
C PRO A 591 -0.36 31.69 24.31
N ILE A 592 -0.88 30.92 23.36
CA ILE A 592 -2.27 31.06 22.89
C ILE A 592 -3.16 30.13 23.73
N PRO A 593 -4.24 30.64 24.36
CA PRO A 593 -5.21 29.79 25.05
C PRO A 593 -5.75 28.68 24.15
N ALA A 594 -5.95 27.47 24.68
CA ALA A 594 -6.39 26.32 23.89
C ALA A 594 -7.68 26.58 23.10
N THR A 595 -8.61 27.35 23.67
CA THR A 595 -9.87 27.79 23.03
C THR A 595 -9.66 28.70 21.81
N ASN A 596 -8.52 29.37 21.73
CA ASN A 596 -8.13 30.30 20.66
C ASN A 596 -7.17 29.68 19.64
N LEU A 597 -6.63 28.49 19.89
CA LEU A 597 -5.71 27.82 18.95
C LEU A 597 -6.36 27.57 17.58
N PRO A 598 -7.61 27.08 17.47
CA PRO A 598 -8.22 26.83 16.16
C PRO A 598 -8.38 28.11 15.32
N ILE A 599 -8.77 29.23 15.94
CA ILE A 599 -8.93 30.51 15.22
C ILE A 599 -7.57 31.11 14.84
N ALA A 600 -6.56 30.97 15.70
CA ALA A 600 -5.20 31.38 15.39
C ALA A 600 -4.66 30.59 14.19
N LEU A 601 -4.88 29.27 14.15
CA LEU A 601 -4.45 28.42 13.04
C LEU A 601 -5.20 28.75 11.74
N VAL A 602 -6.53 28.98 11.80
CA VAL A 602 -7.32 29.42 10.63
C VAL A 602 -6.74 30.69 10.00
N ARG A 603 -6.37 31.68 10.82
CA ARG A 603 -5.77 32.93 10.35
C ARG A 603 -4.36 32.71 9.81
N ARG A 604 -3.51 32.04 10.60
CA ARG A 604 -2.09 31.79 10.26
C ARG A 604 -1.94 31.01 8.96
N ALA A 605 -2.74 29.95 8.78
CA ALA A 605 -2.69 29.11 7.59
C ALA A 605 -3.51 29.67 6.41
N ARG A 606 -4.28 30.74 6.63
CA ARG A 606 -5.22 31.33 5.65
C ARG A 606 -6.20 30.28 5.11
N LEU A 607 -6.91 29.59 6.03
CA LEU A 607 -7.84 28.52 5.66
C LEU A 607 -9.11 29.08 5.00
N ALA A 608 -9.48 28.55 3.84
CA ALA A 608 -10.64 28.99 3.07
C ALA A 608 -11.94 28.27 3.42
N PHE A 609 -11.83 27.08 4.00
CA PHE A 609 -12.96 26.25 4.37
C PHE A 609 -12.62 25.36 5.57
N ILE A 610 -13.66 24.82 6.22
CA ILE A 610 -13.58 23.87 7.31
C ILE A 610 -14.52 22.71 7.04
N CYS A 611 -14.02 21.48 7.11
CA CYS A 611 -14.83 20.26 7.05
C CYS A 611 -15.11 19.76 8.48
N THR A 612 -16.32 19.32 8.79
CA THR A 612 -16.63 18.75 10.11
C THR A 612 -17.18 17.34 9.97
N SER A 613 -16.80 16.46 10.89
CA SER A 613 -17.44 15.16 11.03
C SER A 613 -18.92 15.31 11.40
N ARG A 614 -19.68 14.22 11.31
CA ARG A 614 -21.07 14.17 11.77
C ARG A 614 -21.25 14.45 13.28
N LYS A 615 -20.22 14.15 14.09
CA LYS A 615 -20.27 14.31 15.55
C LYS A 615 -19.71 15.68 15.99
N ALA A 616 -18.92 16.32 15.14
CA ALA A 616 -18.24 17.58 15.45
C ALA A 616 -19.16 18.80 15.30
N MET A 617 -19.22 19.62 16.33
CA MET A 617 -19.85 20.94 16.27
C MET A 617 -18.81 22.02 15.99
N LEU A 618 -19.14 22.96 15.11
CA LEU A 618 -18.28 24.11 14.85
C LEU A 618 -18.29 25.06 16.07
N PRO A 619 -17.12 25.33 16.70
CA PRO A 619 -17.00 26.26 17.83
C PRO A 619 -17.55 27.65 17.50
N ALA A 620 -18.14 28.33 18.49
CA ALA A 620 -18.75 29.65 18.30
C ALA A 620 -17.76 30.68 17.69
N SER A 621 -16.50 30.63 18.10
CA SER A 621 -15.41 31.47 17.58
C SER A 621 -15.17 31.28 16.08
N LEU A 622 -15.31 30.06 15.58
CA LEU A 622 -15.17 29.74 14.15
C LEU A 622 -16.47 29.99 13.36
N ARG A 623 -17.63 29.80 14.00
CA ARG A 623 -18.95 30.05 13.38
C ARG A 623 -19.10 31.49 12.90
N ALA A 624 -18.56 32.46 13.63
CA ALA A 624 -18.55 33.87 13.23
C ALA A 624 -17.82 34.14 11.89
N LEU A 625 -16.90 33.24 11.51
CA LEU A 625 -16.11 33.34 10.28
C LEU A 625 -16.80 32.72 9.07
N VAL A 626 -17.87 31.96 9.28
CA VAL A 626 -18.58 31.23 8.21
C VAL A 626 -19.36 32.20 7.33
N ARG A 627 -19.22 32.01 6.02
CA ARG A 627 -20.01 32.67 4.97
C ARG A 627 -21.13 31.78 4.45
N ALA A 628 -20.85 30.49 4.27
CA ALA A 628 -21.82 29.52 3.76
C ALA A 628 -21.55 28.14 4.37
N SER A 629 -22.59 27.31 4.47
CA SER A 629 -22.50 25.94 4.98
C SER A 629 -23.25 24.98 4.06
N TYR A 630 -22.68 23.78 3.88
CA TYR A 630 -23.29 22.69 3.12
C TYR A 630 -23.25 21.45 4.00
N HIS A 631 -24.39 20.77 4.13
CA HIS A 631 -24.53 19.59 4.97
C HIS A 631 -24.88 18.39 4.09
N ASP A 632 -24.20 17.27 4.30
CA ASP A 632 -24.51 16.01 3.63
C ASP A 632 -25.44 15.17 4.50
N ALA A 633 -26.65 14.91 4.03
CA ALA A 633 -27.62 14.10 4.75
C ALA A 633 -27.19 12.62 4.88
N LEU A 634 -26.31 12.13 4.00
CA LEU A 634 -25.87 10.73 4.01
C LEU A 634 -24.73 10.50 5.02
N SER A 635 -23.62 11.22 4.90
CA SER A 635 -22.49 11.09 5.84
C SER A 635 -22.70 11.80 7.17
N GLY A 636 -23.56 12.83 7.19
CA GLY A 636 -23.66 13.81 8.27
C GLY A 636 -22.51 14.83 8.30
N GLU A 637 -21.53 14.74 7.40
CA GLU A 637 -20.42 15.71 7.33
C GLU A 637 -20.91 17.07 6.81
N SER A 638 -20.16 18.12 7.15
CA SER A 638 -20.47 19.47 6.69
C SER A 638 -19.24 20.19 6.12
N LEU A 639 -19.45 21.03 5.11
CA LEU A 639 -18.49 21.98 4.58
C LEU A 639 -18.88 23.40 5.01
N TYR A 640 -17.99 24.11 5.68
CA TYR A 640 -18.13 25.51 6.01
C TYR A 640 -17.15 26.35 5.19
N VAL A 641 -17.65 27.30 4.42
CA VAL A 641 -16.83 28.24 3.64
C VAL A 641 -16.60 29.50 4.47
N LEU A 642 -15.36 29.95 4.59
CA LEU A 642 -15.01 31.11 5.41
C LEU A 642 -15.08 32.42 4.63
N LYS A 643 -15.29 33.54 5.34
CA LYS A 643 -15.29 34.91 4.76
C LYS A 643 -13.89 35.29 4.26
N SER A 644 -13.80 35.98 3.12
CA SER A 644 -12.52 36.46 2.58
C SER A 644 -11.82 37.48 3.47
N SER A 645 -12.57 38.24 4.28
CA SER A 645 -12.03 39.19 5.26
C SER A 645 -11.17 38.52 6.34
N VAL A 646 -11.29 37.20 6.54
CA VAL A 646 -10.40 36.44 7.43
C VAL A 646 -8.94 36.51 6.97
N PHE A 647 -8.70 36.73 5.67
CA PHE A 647 -7.35 36.77 5.08
C PHE A 647 -6.73 38.16 5.02
N LEU A 648 -7.55 39.21 4.97
CA LEU A 648 -7.10 40.58 4.67
C LEU A 648 -6.64 41.38 5.90
N GLY A 649 -6.96 40.91 7.11
CA GLY A 649 -6.75 41.68 8.35
C GLY A 649 -5.33 41.64 8.95
N GLN A 650 -4.33 41.02 8.32
CA GLN A 650 -2.99 40.86 8.91
C GLN A 650 -1.81 41.29 8.03
N GLU A 651 -2.02 41.72 6.78
CA GLU A 651 -0.90 42.15 5.93
C GLU A 651 -0.36 43.55 6.31
N SER A 652 -1.07 44.34 7.13
CA SER A 652 -0.66 45.73 7.42
C SER A 652 0.30 45.92 8.60
N THR A 653 0.67 44.88 9.34
CA THR A 653 1.46 45.05 10.60
C THR A 653 2.79 44.32 10.63
N ILE A 654 3.07 43.41 9.70
CA ILE A 654 4.32 42.61 9.72
C ILE A 654 5.41 43.19 8.79
N GLU A 655 5.05 43.92 7.73
CA GLU A 655 6.04 44.58 6.84
C GLU A 655 6.78 45.79 7.45
N LYS A 656 6.60 46.09 8.74
CA LYS A 656 7.33 47.17 9.44
C LYS A 656 8.24 46.68 10.57
N GLY A 657 8.50 45.37 10.67
CA GLY A 657 9.26 44.80 11.77
C GLY A 657 10.11 43.58 11.39
N GLU A 658 10.73 43.60 10.21
CA GLU A 658 11.91 42.77 9.89
C GLU A 658 13.11 43.68 9.60
#